data_AF-A0A358DVT4-F1
#
_entry.id   AF-A0A358DVT4-F1
#
_cell.length_a   1.000
_cell.length_b   1.000
_cell.length_c   1.000
_cell.angle_alpha   90.00
_cell.angle_beta   90.00
_cell.angle_gamma   90.00
#
_symmetry.space_group_name_H-M   'P 1'
#
loop_
_entity.id
_entity.type
_entity.pdbx_description
1 polymer ?
#
loop_
_entity_poly.entity_id
_entity_poly.type
_entity_poly.pdbx_seq_one_letter_code
_entity_poly.pdbx_strand_id
1 'polypeptide(L)'
;MAKRGKKDGRSSDLTFSWMLTTLGPEWQQWQELAAEWIVTQQTGIRHKQKALARFFESYVSKYAAYTVNNIDLFFKGYQGHKCSSEELEKTVRATINDPVGISIGVNYPCDFIDFVIEKVFSEDDDNGNLVPLVQNPLNKIKRQNSATETVRNPLPYRYIQDLRQILCPLPDKAELTAIETDLKGGETLLPAYHYRHFKDWTWAQQQSGHGKKGGEWFEVEPDLIDKSDPDCVWRTKEVTRKGTKITIHQIWSPVKAMVIFMKLHLPLRTYQVRMLDSGEADTWRYEHDQWVLNTQHDFALGSEKRSFGKGIFRRIHDTMMGRYSTGLYINTNKTADQNKGELELGYIIPWQNEEVLYWLEKLRNWQEKYNPIEKPTDCTTLLAKHTGEQKSQKQLENMGEIAFLFRDASAKGEDKSKPIAGETNITSFWYQLLLTLENQLAEQGNTLENGERLKLVMDYPEGTTDGSKVATLFPLHSLRVSLITAYTMDTQLPLPVISKLLAGHTRLLMTIYYNKITPSAMAEKMDEAVTQLEEKSKQSVRNFLKDASMEQIQCKMVYHKEDSIQAALVNRNPIGWEERATGICLVGGNTVKSDEVSTLGGCWNGGELIRDAKTAANRFYDSVPHGPENCIRCRWFITEAYYLKPLNAHFNQLGYKAHQAANLSVEIEGELEALKDEQFFCEEQGTPFTKHSELQALQRRYEKQLVEADEYTKDWTACFKLIYRIIQVEESRANGDTKDKLIAVGSEQDISYALKFVETESELLHLSLLCDDAEFYPDLQDELRKTPAIQKRSMQLSRVLMKKGFEPIFLEMDEKQQLIAANAMLRQMAKIADPDDKLEGFRKVANYIEAGEYLEENKLFNAGINALSDKALRLENFTQPALLEG
;
A
#
# COMPACT_ATOMS: atom_id res chain seq x y z
N MET A 1 1.42 48.10 19.11
CA MET A 1 1.17 48.53 17.72
C MET A 1 2.51 48.53 16.96
N ALA A 2 2.81 47.51 16.17
CA ALA A 2 3.98 47.51 15.30
C ALA A 2 3.70 48.41 14.07
N LYS A 3 4.57 49.39 13.79
CA LYS A 3 4.46 50.27 12.61
C LYS A 3 4.36 49.40 11.35
N ARG A 4 3.22 49.45 10.64
CA ARG A 4 3.08 48.87 9.30
C ARG A 4 4.20 49.43 8.42
N GLY A 5 5.08 48.56 7.92
CA GLY A 5 6.13 48.96 7.00
C GLY A 5 5.55 49.68 5.78
N LYS A 6 6.14 50.82 5.41
CA LYS A 6 5.80 51.53 4.17
C LYS A 6 6.03 50.57 3.00
N LYS A 7 4.99 50.32 2.18
CA LYS A 7 5.15 49.64 0.89
C LYS A 7 5.72 50.66 -0.09
N ASP A 8 7.03 50.70 -0.25
CA ASP A 8 7.76 51.64 -1.10
C ASP A 8 8.17 51.04 -2.45
N GLY A 9 7.67 49.84 -2.80
CA GLY A 9 7.91 49.22 -4.11
C GLY A 9 9.26 48.52 -4.27
N ARG A 10 10.16 48.59 -3.27
CA ARG A 10 11.51 48.01 -3.34
C ARG A 10 11.56 46.52 -3.64
N SER A 11 10.50 45.77 -3.31
CA SER A 11 10.42 44.32 -3.53
C SER A 11 10.29 43.90 -5.00
N SER A 12 10.02 44.86 -5.89
CA SER A 12 9.93 44.65 -7.34
C SER A 12 11.00 45.42 -8.11
N ASP A 13 11.79 46.23 -7.41
CA ASP A 13 12.83 47.10 -7.98
C ASP A 13 14.13 46.32 -8.20
N LEU A 14 14.43 45.98 -9.46
CA LEU A 14 15.66 45.30 -9.85
C LEU A 14 16.84 46.28 -10.01
N THR A 15 16.58 47.58 -10.13
CA THR A 15 17.66 48.57 -10.27
C THR A 15 18.13 49.07 -8.91
N PHE A 16 17.49 48.68 -7.81
CA PHE A 16 17.79 49.21 -6.47
C PHE A 16 17.69 50.75 -6.38
N SER A 17 16.91 51.37 -7.27
CA SER A 17 16.65 52.82 -7.27
C SER A 17 16.12 53.36 -5.93
N TRP A 18 15.46 52.51 -5.13
CA TRP A 18 15.06 52.83 -3.77
C TRP A 18 16.24 53.25 -2.87
N MET A 19 17.47 52.82 -3.14
CA MET A 19 18.67 53.22 -2.37
C MET A 19 18.92 54.71 -2.48
N LEU A 20 18.80 55.29 -3.68
CA LEU A 20 19.04 56.72 -3.89
C LEU A 20 17.97 57.60 -3.24
N THR A 21 16.73 57.09 -3.18
CA THR A 21 15.61 57.82 -2.58
C THR A 21 15.53 57.66 -1.06
N THR A 22 16.02 56.55 -0.51
CA THR A 22 15.89 56.22 0.92
C THR A 22 17.18 56.46 1.70
N LEU A 23 18.34 56.17 1.11
CA LEU A 23 19.65 56.25 1.75
C LEU A 23 20.47 57.49 1.35
N GLY A 24 20.22 58.04 0.15
CA GLY A 24 20.85 59.28 -0.35
C GLY A 24 21.57 59.11 -1.70
N PRO A 25 21.84 60.20 -2.44
CA PRO A 25 22.52 60.16 -3.74
C PRO A 25 23.95 59.62 -3.68
N GLU A 26 24.63 59.74 -2.54
CA GLU A 26 25.98 59.21 -2.30
C GLU A 26 26.08 57.67 -2.44
N TRP A 27 24.96 56.96 -2.43
CA TRP A 27 24.90 55.50 -2.60
C TRP A 27 24.95 55.03 -4.07
N GLN A 28 25.11 55.95 -5.03
CA GLN A 28 25.09 55.65 -6.47
C GLN A 28 26.06 54.52 -6.85
N GLN A 29 27.30 54.55 -6.37
CA GLN A 29 28.29 53.53 -6.71
C GLN A 29 27.86 52.11 -6.25
N TRP A 30 27.31 51.99 -5.04
CA TRP A 30 26.79 50.72 -4.53
C TRP A 30 25.52 50.26 -5.24
N GLN A 31 24.65 51.19 -5.61
CA GLN A 31 23.40 50.91 -6.33
C GLN A 31 23.68 50.38 -7.75
N GLU A 32 24.60 51.01 -8.49
CA GLU A 32 24.99 50.58 -9.83
C GLU A 32 25.57 49.16 -9.82
N LEU A 33 26.48 48.87 -8.88
CA LEU A 33 27.06 47.53 -8.71
C LEU A 33 26.00 46.48 -8.33
N ALA A 34 25.06 46.83 -7.43
CA ALA A 34 23.99 45.92 -7.04
C ALA A 34 23.01 45.64 -8.19
N ALA A 35 22.68 46.67 -8.99
CA ALA A 35 21.84 46.55 -10.18
C ALA A 35 22.52 45.70 -11.27
N GLU A 36 23.81 45.89 -11.51
CA GLU A 36 24.56 45.07 -12.46
C GLU A 36 24.64 43.61 -11.99
N TRP A 37 24.97 43.40 -10.72
CA TRP A 37 25.03 42.05 -10.17
C TRP A 37 23.70 41.33 -10.30
N ILE A 38 22.58 41.93 -9.91
CA ILE A 38 21.29 41.22 -9.91
C ILE A 38 20.83 40.81 -11.31
N VAL A 39 21.19 41.57 -12.35
CA VAL A 39 20.88 41.25 -13.77
C VAL A 39 21.59 39.97 -14.22
N THR A 40 22.80 39.71 -13.72
CA THR A 40 23.54 38.47 -14.03
C THR A 40 22.91 37.23 -13.36
N GLN A 41 22.06 37.40 -12.35
CA GLN A 41 21.55 36.30 -11.54
C GLN A 41 20.32 35.62 -12.16
N GLN A 42 20.37 34.29 -12.23
CA GLN A 42 19.31 33.48 -12.86
C GLN A 42 18.36 32.81 -11.87
N THR A 43 18.71 32.75 -10.58
CA THR A 43 17.93 32.06 -9.55
C THR A 43 17.94 32.84 -8.23
N GLY A 44 16.87 32.67 -7.44
CA GLY A 44 16.81 33.20 -6.07
C GLY A 44 16.76 34.73 -5.97
N ILE A 45 16.34 35.44 -7.02
CA ILE A 45 16.37 36.91 -7.12
C ILE A 45 15.71 37.58 -5.91
N ARG A 46 14.50 37.12 -5.54
CA ARG A 46 13.77 37.62 -4.36
C ARG A 46 14.59 37.50 -3.07
N HIS A 47 15.30 36.39 -2.88
CA HIS A 47 16.11 36.17 -1.69
C HIS A 47 17.39 37.03 -1.72
N LYS A 48 18.02 37.18 -2.90
CA LYS A 48 19.18 38.05 -3.12
C LYS A 48 18.86 39.52 -2.88
N GLN A 49 17.77 40.03 -3.44
CA GLN A 49 17.29 41.41 -3.19
C GLN A 49 17.01 41.65 -1.70
N LYS A 50 16.33 40.71 -1.02
CA LYS A 50 16.07 40.83 0.43
C LYS A 50 17.37 40.83 1.25
N ALA A 51 18.33 40.00 0.88
CA ALA A 51 19.62 39.92 1.56
C ALA A 51 20.44 41.21 1.34
N LEU A 52 20.51 41.71 0.10
CA LEU A 52 21.20 42.96 -0.22
C LEU A 52 20.53 44.18 0.40
N ALA A 53 19.20 44.28 0.38
CA ALA A 53 18.49 45.36 1.05
C ALA A 53 18.83 45.42 2.55
N ARG A 54 18.89 44.26 3.22
CA ARG A 54 19.32 44.19 4.62
C ARG A 54 20.81 44.54 4.77
N PHE A 55 21.66 44.05 3.88
CA PHE A 55 23.09 44.35 3.90
C PHE A 55 23.34 45.86 3.83
N PHE A 56 22.70 46.57 2.90
CA PHE A 56 22.85 48.02 2.78
C PHE A 56 22.20 48.78 3.95
N GLU A 57 20.96 48.47 4.33
CA GLU A 57 20.23 49.25 5.34
C GLU A 57 20.61 48.94 6.78
N SER A 58 21.05 47.71 7.07
CA SER A 58 21.29 47.26 8.44
C SER A 58 22.75 47.09 8.77
N TYR A 59 23.60 46.78 7.79
CA TYR A 59 25.03 46.57 8.00
C TYR A 59 25.86 47.74 7.48
N VAL A 60 25.88 48.00 6.18
CA VAL A 60 26.73 49.04 5.58
C VAL A 60 26.39 50.42 6.13
N SER A 61 25.11 50.81 6.17
CA SER A 61 24.71 52.14 6.67
C SER A 61 25.03 52.39 8.15
N LYS A 62 25.10 51.34 8.98
CA LYS A 62 25.27 51.45 10.44
C LYS A 62 26.70 51.26 10.91
N TYR A 63 27.42 50.32 10.30
CA TYR A 63 28.75 49.90 10.75
C TYR A 63 29.86 50.29 9.77
N ALA A 64 29.54 50.45 8.48
CA ALA A 64 30.52 50.76 7.43
C ALA A 64 30.12 52.01 6.60
N ALA A 65 29.49 53.02 7.20
CA ALA A 65 29.00 54.19 6.47
C ALA A 65 30.10 54.96 5.70
N TYR A 66 31.36 54.85 6.16
CA TYR A 66 32.53 55.41 5.48
C TYR A 66 32.78 54.80 4.09
N THR A 67 32.22 53.63 3.78
CA THR A 67 32.39 52.95 2.49
C THR A 67 31.46 53.48 1.40
N VAL A 68 30.51 54.36 1.76
CA VAL A 68 29.56 54.95 0.82
C VAL A 68 30.26 55.93 -0.11
N ASN A 69 31.19 56.74 0.42
CA ASN A 69 31.97 57.70 -0.36
C ASN A 69 33.26 57.11 -0.96
N ASN A 70 33.76 56.00 -0.40
CA ASN A 70 34.95 55.32 -0.90
C ASN A 70 34.87 53.81 -0.63
N ILE A 71 34.59 53.05 -1.67
CA ILE A 71 34.39 51.60 -1.60
C ILE A 71 35.67 50.83 -1.20
N ASP A 72 36.87 51.36 -1.46
CA ASP A 72 38.15 50.76 -1.02
C ASP A 72 38.20 50.53 0.49
N LEU A 73 37.58 51.43 1.26
CA LEU A 73 37.59 51.37 2.72
C LEU A 73 36.82 50.15 3.24
N PHE A 74 35.92 49.57 2.43
CA PHE A 74 35.24 48.33 2.79
C PHE A 74 36.24 47.19 2.99
N PHE A 75 37.31 47.17 2.19
CA PHE A 75 38.37 46.15 2.21
C PHE A 75 39.54 46.54 3.12
N LYS A 76 39.96 47.81 3.11
CA LYS A 76 41.12 48.30 3.88
C LYS A 76 40.81 48.56 5.36
N GLY A 77 39.53 48.84 5.68
CA GLY A 77 39.09 49.29 7.00
C GLY A 77 39.29 50.80 7.21
N TYR A 78 38.67 51.34 8.26
CA TYR A 78 38.73 52.76 8.60
C TYR A 78 38.78 52.95 10.13
N GLN A 79 39.71 53.77 10.63
CA GLN A 79 39.87 54.09 12.05
C GLN A 79 39.86 52.87 13.00
N GLY A 80 40.54 51.78 12.62
CA GLY A 80 40.62 50.56 13.40
C GLY A 80 39.42 49.60 13.25
N HIS A 81 38.35 50.02 12.57
CA HIS A 81 37.22 49.17 12.21
C HIS A 81 37.47 48.43 10.88
N LYS A 82 37.12 47.15 10.82
CA LYS A 82 37.16 46.31 9.62
C LYS A 82 35.84 45.56 9.48
N CYS A 83 35.29 45.56 8.27
CA CYS A 83 34.11 44.76 7.95
C CYS A 83 34.40 43.28 8.24
N SER A 84 33.42 42.55 8.78
CA SER A 84 33.57 41.12 9.08
C SER A 84 32.25 40.37 8.99
N SER A 85 32.33 39.06 8.70
CA SER A 85 31.15 38.19 8.73
C SER A 85 30.50 38.07 10.10
N GLU A 86 31.27 38.15 11.19
CA GLU A 86 30.73 38.04 12.56
C GLU A 86 29.77 39.20 12.86
N GLU A 87 30.14 40.42 12.45
CA GLU A 87 29.30 41.60 12.61
C GLU A 87 28.07 41.57 11.70
N LEU A 88 28.24 41.12 10.43
CA LEU A 88 27.13 40.94 9.51
C LEU A 88 26.15 39.87 10.02
N GLU A 89 26.65 38.73 10.49
CA GLU A 89 25.84 37.65 11.05
C GLU A 89 25.06 38.12 12.28
N LYS A 90 25.72 38.84 13.20
CA LYS A 90 25.07 39.43 14.38
C LYS A 90 23.94 40.38 13.98
N THR A 91 24.17 41.19 12.95
CA THR A 91 23.16 42.11 12.41
C THR A 91 21.97 41.38 11.80
N VAL A 92 22.22 40.29 11.06
CA VAL A 92 21.15 39.46 10.48
C VAL A 92 20.36 38.75 11.58
N ARG A 93 21.04 38.19 12.60
CA ARG A 93 20.42 37.51 13.75
C ARG A 93 19.54 38.43 14.59
N ALA A 94 19.81 39.72 14.63
CA ALA A 94 18.94 40.69 15.30
C ALA A 94 17.53 40.79 14.66
N THR A 95 17.36 40.34 13.41
CA THR A 95 16.07 40.41 12.69
C THR A 95 15.55 39.06 12.20
N ILE A 96 16.38 38.02 12.13
CA ILE A 96 16.03 36.67 11.69
C ILE A 96 16.58 35.64 12.67
N ASN A 97 15.69 34.77 13.16
CA ASN A 97 16.07 33.62 13.99
C ASN A 97 16.17 32.29 13.22
N ASP A 98 15.74 32.25 11.96
CA ASP A 98 15.80 31.05 11.11
C ASP A 98 17.22 30.82 10.54
N PRO A 99 17.83 29.63 10.74
CA PRO A 99 19.17 29.32 10.23
C PRO A 99 19.32 29.49 8.70
N VAL A 100 18.27 29.21 7.92
CA VAL A 100 18.30 29.37 6.46
C VAL A 100 18.36 30.84 6.10
N GLY A 101 17.49 31.65 6.71
CA GLY A 101 17.47 33.09 6.53
C GLY A 101 18.77 33.77 6.97
N ILE A 102 19.45 33.25 8.00
CA ILE A 102 20.75 33.76 8.46
C ILE A 102 21.85 33.46 7.42
N SER A 103 21.96 32.21 6.98
CA SER A 103 22.95 31.82 5.95
C SER A 103 22.72 32.59 4.64
N ILE A 104 21.47 32.72 4.18
CA ILE A 104 21.12 33.54 3.01
C ILE A 104 21.52 35.01 3.22
N GLY A 105 21.27 35.56 4.41
CA GLY A 105 21.57 36.94 4.76
C GLY A 105 23.05 37.28 4.83
N VAL A 106 23.94 36.28 4.93
CA VAL A 106 25.40 36.47 4.96
C VAL A 106 26.05 36.03 3.65
N ASN A 107 25.63 34.89 3.09
CA ASN A 107 26.26 34.30 1.91
C ASN A 107 25.99 35.12 0.63
N TYR A 108 24.78 35.66 0.45
CA TYR A 108 24.49 36.48 -0.74
C TYR A 108 25.22 37.84 -0.74
N PRO A 109 25.33 38.55 0.40
CA PRO A 109 26.25 39.69 0.46
C PRO A 109 27.71 39.30 0.20
N CYS A 110 28.17 38.14 0.70
CA CYS A 110 29.50 37.63 0.37
C CYS A 110 29.69 37.43 -1.13
N ASP A 111 28.75 36.75 -1.80
CA ASP A 111 28.76 36.54 -3.27
C ASP A 111 28.75 37.87 -4.05
N PHE A 112 28.00 38.85 -3.55
CA PHE A 112 27.96 40.18 -4.14
C PHE A 112 29.29 40.91 -4.00
N ILE A 113 29.94 40.82 -2.83
CA ILE A 113 31.27 41.41 -2.65
C ILE A 113 32.33 40.69 -3.49
N ASP A 114 32.24 39.36 -3.67
CA ASP A 114 33.10 38.63 -4.61
C ASP A 114 32.98 39.22 -6.03
N PHE A 115 31.75 39.49 -6.49
CA PHE A 115 31.50 40.17 -7.77
C PHE A 115 32.09 41.59 -7.82
N VAL A 116 31.96 42.36 -6.75
CA VAL A 116 32.56 43.71 -6.67
C VAL A 116 34.09 43.64 -6.79
N ILE A 117 34.72 42.65 -6.15
CA ILE A 117 36.17 42.44 -6.26
C ILE A 117 36.54 42.11 -7.70
N GLU A 118 35.88 41.12 -8.31
CA GLU A 118 36.13 40.72 -9.69
C GLU A 118 35.98 41.89 -10.67
N LYS A 119 34.97 42.74 -10.48
CA LYS A 119 34.64 43.83 -11.40
C LYS A 119 35.51 45.07 -11.22
N VAL A 120 35.82 45.45 -9.98
CA VAL A 120 36.40 46.76 -9.64
C VAL A 120 37.83 46.64 -9.09
N PHE A 121 38.18 45.50 -8.50
CA PHE A 121 39.43 45.29 -7.76
C PHE A 121 40.20 44.06 -8.25
N SER A 122 40.20 43.81 -9.55
CA SER A 122 41.03 42.78 -10.17
C SER A 122 41.78 43.33 -11.38
N GLU A 123 42.98 42.80 -11.61
CA GLU A 123 43.84 43.13 -12.75
C GLU A 123 44.32 41.85 -13.44
N ASP A 124 44.59 41.91 -14.74
CA ASP A 124 45.16 40.77 -15.47
C ASP A 124 46.63 40.55 -15.07
N ASP A 125 46.99 39.31 -14.75
CA ASP A 125 48.38 38.91 -14.59
C ASP A 125 49.11 38.86 -15.95
N ASP A 126 50.43 38.64 -15.90
CA ASP A 126 51.28 38.54 -17.11
C ASP A 126 50.84 37.42 -18.08
N ASN A 127 49.93 36.52 -17.66
CA ASN A 127 49.37 35.43 -18.47
C ASN A 127 47.92 35.71 -18.92
N GLY A 128 47.36 36.89 -18.63
CA GLY A 128 45.99 37.27 -18.97
C GLY A 128 44.92 36.64 -18.07
N ASN A 129 45.28 36.17 -16.88
CA ASN A 129 44.32 35.71 -15.88
C ASN A 129 43.98 36.85 -14.91
N LEU A 130 42.69 37.04 -14.64
CA LEU A 130 42.21 38.07 -13.73
C LEU A 130 42.55 37.71 -12.26
N VAL A 131 43.36 38.53 -11.59
CA VAL A 131 43.81 38.34 -10.19
C VAL A 131 43.23 39.43 -9.28
N PRO A 132 42.63 39.08 -8.12
CA PRO A 132 42.05 40.04 -7.19
C PRO A 132 43.11 40.81 -6.39
N LEU A 133 42.98 42.13 -6.32
CA LEU A 133 43.84 43.06 -5.57
C LEU A 133 43.50 43.15 -4.08
N VAL A 134 42.29 42.74 -3.69
CA VAL A 134 41.79 42.79 -2.30
C VAL A 134 41.14 41.48 -1.91
N GLN A 135 41.16 41.16 -0.61
CA GLN A 135 40.49 39.98 -0.07
C GLN A 135 39.08 40.33 0.39
N ASN A 136 38.13 39.40 0.19
CA ASN A 136 36.77 39.57 0.70
C ASN A 136 36.77 39.53 2.24
N PRO A 137 36.32 40.60 2.93
CA PRO A 137 36.22 40.60 4.39
C PRO A 137 35.09 39.70 4.93
N LEU A 138 34.21 39.22 4.05
CA LEU A 138 33.11 38.32 4.36
C LEU A 138 33.48 36.88 4.01
N ASN A 139 33.15 35.97 4.92
CA ASN A 139 33.21 34.53 4.78
C ASN A 139 31.80 33.93 4.75
N LYS A 140 31.61 32.93 3.89
CA LYS A 140 30.35 32.16 3.79
C LYS A 140 30.15 31.27 5.01
N ILE A 141 28.93 31.24 5.51
CA ILE A 141 28.50 30.30 6.54
C ILE A 141 28.22 28.95 5.86
N LYS A 142 29.01 27.93 6.21
CA LYS A 142 28.75 26.55 5.81
C LYS A 142 27.59 26.00 6.64
N ARG A 143 26.54 25.56 5.95
CA ARG A 143 25.42 24.85 6.57
C ARG A 143 25.52 23.35 6.29
N GLN A 144 25.39 22.53 7.32
CA GLN A 144 24.90 21.17 7.16
C GLN A 144 23.40 21.24 6.86
N ASN A 145 22.99 20.78 5.69
CA ASN A 145 21.58 20.66 5.37
C ASN A 145 20.95 19.66 6.34
N SER A 146 20.22 20.14 7.34
CA SER A 146 19.26 19.27 8.05
C SER A 146 18.18 18.90 7.05
N ALA A 147 18.07 17.60 6.74
CA ALA A 147 17.02 17.03 5.91
C ALA A 147 15.68 16.90 6.65
N THR A 148 15.51 17.57 7.80
CA THR A 148 14.20 17.70 8.46
C THR A 148 13.33 18.64 7.63
N GLU A 149 12.76 18.10 6.56
CA GLU A 149 11.73 18.73 5.74
C GLU A 149 10.46 18.90 6.59
N THR A 150 9.71 19.99 6.38
CA THR A 150 8.49 20.31 7.16
C THR A 150 7.56 19.09 7.26
N VAL A 151 7.41 18.54 8.47
CA VAL A 151 6.53 17.42 8.75
C VAL A 151 5.08 17.89 8.55
N ARG A 152 4.46 17.48 7.45
CA ARG A 152 3.03 17.74 7.16
C ARG A 152 2.21 16.48 7.37
N ASN A 153 1.10 16.60 8.08
CA ASN A 153 0.23 15.45 8.34
C ASN A 153 -0.59 15.11 7.08
N PRO A 154 -0.65 13.83 6.68
CA PRO A 154 -1.51 13.40 5.58
C PRO A 154 -2.98 13.43 6.04
N LEU A 155 -3.86 13.81 5.12
CA LEU A 155 -5.30 13.72 5.29
C LEU A 155 -5.75 12.32 4.82
N PRO A 156 -6.52 11.55 5.61
CA PRO A 156 -7.04 10.26 5.19
C PRO A 156 -7.77 10.30 3.84
N TYR A 157 -7.62 9.23 3.03
CA TYR A 157 -8.20 9.18 1.68
C TYR A 157 -9.73 9.27 1.67
N ARG A 158 -10.41 8.71 2.69
CA ARG A 158 -11.87 8.82 2.85
C ARG A 158 -12.33 10.28 2.88
N TYR A 159 -11.65 11.14 3.63
CA TYR A 159 -11.96 12.57 3.70
C TYR A 159 -11.67 13.28 2.38
N ILE A 160 -10.67 12.83 1.60
CA ILE A 160 -10.45 13.34 0.24
C ILE A 160 -11.67 13.02 -0.64
N GLN A 161 -12.26 11.82 -0.52
CA GLN A 161 -13.49 11.47 -1.25
C GLN A 161 -14.69 12.34 -0.82
N ASP A 162 -14.85 12.59 0.49
CA ASP A 162 -15.92 13.46 0.98
C ASP A 162 -15.76 14.90 0.46
N LEU A 163 -14.53 15.43 0.43
CA LEU A 163 -14.24 16.74 -0.15
C LEU A 163 -14.56 16.79 -1.65
N ARG A 164 -14.34 15.69 -2.40
CA ARG A 164 -14.74 15.60 -3.81
C ARG A 164 -16.26 15.68 -3.94
N GLN A 165 -17.01 14.98 -3.10
CA GLN A 165 -18.48 15.01 -3.11
C GLN A 165 -19.04 16.38 -2.73
N ILE A 166 -18.43 17.08 -1.76
CA ILE A 166 -18.83 18.46 -1.42
C ILE A 166 -18.59 19.41 -2.61
N LEU A 167 -17.45 19.28 -3.28
CA LEU A 167 -17.07 20.17 -4.38
C LEU A 167 -17.82 19.88 -5.69
N CYS A 168 -17.89 18.61 -6.06
CA CYS A 168 -18.48 18.07 -7.28
C CYS A 168 -19.40 16.89 -6.88
N PRO A 169 -20.65 17.18 -6.50
CA PRO A 169 -21.57 16.14 -6.05
C PRO A 169 -21.93 15.22 -7.21
N LEU A 170 -21.62 13.93 -7.07
CA LEU A 170 -21.98 12.91 -8.05
C LEU A 170 -23.44 12.43 -7.84
N PRO A 171 -24.09 11.88 -8.88
CA PRO A 171 -25.39 11.24 -8.73
C PRO A 171 -25.33 10.11 -7.71
N ASP A 172 -26.31 10.08 -6.81
CA ASP A 172 -26.45 8.96 -5.88
C ASP A 172 -27.02 7.72 -6.60
N LYS A 173 -27.10 6.59 -5.89
CA LYS A 173 -27.59 5.35 -6.49
C LYS A 173 -29.03 5.48 -6.98
N ALA A 174 -29.88 6.25 -6.30
CA ALA A 174 -31.27 6.39 -6.67
C ALA A 174 -31.41 7.23 -7.95
N GLU A 175 -30.64 8.32 -8.07
CA GLU A 175 -30.55 9.13 -9.29
C GLU A 175 -30.01 8.32 -10.46
N LEU A 176 -28.97 7.50 -10.27
CA LEU A 176 -28.43 6.65 -11.34
C LEU A 176 -29.46 5.62 -11.82
N THR A 177 -30.22 5.00 -10.90
CA THR A 177 -31.29 4.07 -11.27
C THR A 177 -32.41 4.77 -12.04
N ALA A 178 -32.77 6.00 -11.67
CA ALA A 178 -33.75 6.80 -12.42
C ALA A 178 -33.25 7.14 -13.83
N ILE A 179 -31.98 7.52 -13.97
CA ILE A 179 -31.35 7.77 -15.27
C ILE A 179 -31.35 6.51 -16.12
N GLU A 180 -30.99 5.36 -15.54
CA GLU A 180 -30.98 4.06 -16.23
C GLU A 180 -32.36 3.67 -16.76
N THR A 181 -33.43 3.95 -16.01
CA THR A 181 -34.81 3.68 -16.45
C THR A 181 -35.29 4.60 -17.58
N ASP A 182 -34.70 5.80 -17.70
CA ASP A 182 -35.05 6.79 -18.73
C ASP A 182 -34.22 6.62 -20.02
N LEU A 183 -33.18 5.77 -20.02
CA LEU A 183 -32.37 5.48 -21.21
C LEU A 183 -33.19 4.79 -22.30
N LYS A 184 -32.96 5.19 -23.55
CA LYS A 184 -33.64 4.57 -24.70
C LYS A 184 -33.02 3.20 -24.97
N GLY A 185 -33.82 2.27 -25.52
CA GLY A 185 -33.37 0.91 -25.80
C GLY A 185 -32.10 0.87 -26.66
N GLY A 186 -31.00 0.37 -26.08
CA GLY A 186 -29.69 0.24 -26.72
C GLY A 186 -28.60 1.17 -26.13
N GLU A 187 -28.95 2.12 -25.27
CA GLU A 187 -27.99 3.00 -24.60
C GLU A 187 -27.46 2.36 -23.31
N THR A 188 -26.14 2.43 -23.08
CA THR A 188 -25.50 1.96 -21.85
C THR A 188 -25.28 3.11 -20.87
N LEU A 189 -25.55 2.86 -19.58
CA LEU A 189 -25.27 3.83 -18.51
C LEU A 189 -23.79 4.22 -18.51
N LEU A 190 -23.51 5.51 -18.61
CA LEU A 190 -22.16 6.06 -18.57
C LEU A 190 -21.67 6.22 -17.12
N PRO A 191 -20.37 6.42 -16.89
CA PRO A 191 -19.86 6.74 -15.56
C PRO A 191 -20.55 7.97 -14.95
N ALA A 192 -20.74 7.97 -13.64
CA ALA A 192 -21.59 8.93 -12.93
C ALA A 192 -21.24 10.42 -13.18
N TYR A 193 -19.96 10.73 -13.43
CA TYR A 193 -19.51 12.09 -13.73
C TYR A 193 -20.01 12.64 -15.07
N HIS A 194 -20.42 11.79 -16.03
CA HIS A 194 -20.98 12.24 -17.31
C HIS A 194 -22.32 12.97 -17.15
N TYR A 195 -23.05 12.68 -16.08
CA TYR A 195 -24.37 13.26 -15.79
C TYR A 195 -24.30 14.52 -14.94
N ARG A 196 -23.11 15.11 -14.76
CA ARG A 196 -22.89 16.32 -13.96
C ARG A 196 -22.28 17.45 -14.77
N HIS A 197 -22.70 18.66 -14.45
CA HIS A 197 -22.29 19.91 -15.10
C HIS A 197 -21.86 20.95 -14.06
N PHE A 198 -21.25 22.04 -14.51
CA PHE A 198 -20.83 23.13 -13.63
C PHE A 198 -22.02 23.79 -12.90
N LYS A 199 -23.25 23.71 -13.44
CA LYS A 199 -24.48 24.10 -12.71
C LYS A 199 -24.70 23.30 -11.42
N ASP A 200 -24.21 22.06 -11.34
CA ASP A 200 -24.40 21.17 -10.19
C ASP A 200 -23.34 21.42 -9.09
N TRP A 201 -22.29 22.20 -9.38
CA TRP A 201 -21.25 22.61 -8.43
C TRP A 201 -21.75 23.72 -7.48
N THR A 202 -22.93 23.52 -6.91
CA THR A 202 -23.69 24.52 -6.14
C THR A 202 -22.92 25.04 -4.94
N TRP A 203 -22.21 24.17 -4.21
CA TRP A 203 -21.36 24.59 -3.09
C TRP A 203 -20.28 25.57 -3.55
N ALA A 204 -19.56 25.25 -4.63
CA ALA A 204 -18.49 26.10 -5.17
C ALA A 204 -19.02 27.46 -5.63
N GLN A 205 -20.18 27.47 -6.30
CA GLN A 205 -20.86 28.70 -6.72
C GLN A 205 -21.21 29.58 -5.52
N GLN A 206 -21.74 29.02 -4.44
CA GLN A 206 -22.12 29.74 -3.22
C GLN A 206 -20.91 30.35 -2.50
N GLN A 207 -19.77 29.65 -2.44
CA GLN A 207 -18.57 30.18 -1.79
C GLN A 207 -17.98 31.42 -2.50
N SER A 208 -18.43 31.71 -3.71
CA SER A 208 -17.94 32.81 -4.53
C SER A 208 -18.94 33.97 -4.63
N GLY A 209 -18.49 35.20 -4.36
CA GLY A 209 -19.29 36.41 -4.59
C GLY A 209 -20.06 36.96 -3.38
N HIS A 210 -19.82 36.47 -2.16
CA HIS A 210 -20.25 37.13 -0.92
C HIS A 210 -19.35 38.35 -0.60
N GLY A 211 -19.59 39.50 -1.25
CA GLY A 211 -18.86 40.74 -0.96
C GLY A 211 -18.97 41.83 -2.03
N LYS A 212 -18.30 42.98 -1.80
CA LYS A 212 -18.27 44.14 -2.73
C LYS A 212 -17.38 43.94 -3.99
N LYS A 213 -16.54 42.90 -4.02
CA LYS A 213 -15.72 42.52 -5.19
C LYS A 213 -16.26 41.17 -5.68
N GLY A 214 -16.65 41.08 -6.95
CA GLY A 214 -17.43 39.98 -7.55
C GLY A 214 -16.89 38.55 -7.44
N GLY A 215 -15.73 38.31 -6.82
CA GLY A 215 -15.16 36.96 -6.67
C GLY A 215 -14.91 36.31 -8.03
N GLU A 216 -15.40 35.09 -8.22
CA GLU A 216 -15.36 34.35 -9.49
C GLU A 216 -16.48 34.72 -10.46
N TRP A 217 -17.38 35.63 -10.06
CA TRP A 217 -18.46 36.13 -10.91
C TRP A 217 -17.99 37.38 -11.65
N PHE A 218 -17.93 37.29 -12.97
CA PHE A 218 -17.46 38.38 -13.84
C PHE A 218 -18.59 38.91 -14.71
N GLU A 219 -18.56 40.22 -14.96
CA GLU A 219 -19.60 40.90 -15.73
C GLU A 219 -19.47 40.61 -17.22
N VAL A 220 -20.59 40.30 -17.85
CA VAL A 220 -20.72 40.00 -19.28
C VAL A 220 -21.91 40.72 -19.88
N GLU A 221 -21.87 40.92 -21.20
CA GLU A 221 -23.06 41.35 -21.93
C GLU A 221 -24.11 40.23 -21.96
N PRO A 222 -25.42 40.55 -21.94
CA PRO A 222 -26.48 39.55 -21.93
C PRO A 222 -26.41 38.55 -23.08
N ASP A 223 -25.91 38.97 -24.24
CA ASP A 223 -25.80 38.14 -25.45
C ASP A 223 -24.78 37.00 -25.30
N LEU A 224 -23.82 37.12 -24.38
CA LEU A 224 -22.85 36.06 -24.10
C LEU A 224 -23.44 34.93 -23.23
N ILE A 225 -24.61 35.15 -22.62
CA ILE A 225 -25.25 34.15 -21.76
C ILE A 225 -25.99 33.14 -22.63
N ASP A 226 -25.44 31.92 -22.70
CA ASP A 226 -26.10 30.79 -23.35
C ASP A 226 -26.97 30.03 -22.34
N LYS A 227 -28.29 30.20 -22.44
CA LYS A 227 -29.26 29.53 -21.56
C LYS A 227 -29.43 28.04 -21.84
N SER A 228 -28.98 27.56 -23.01
CA SER A 228 -29.06 26.15 -23.39
C SER A 228 -27.87 25.33 -22.87
N ASP A 229 -26.76 26.02 -22.58
CA ASP A 229 -25.53 25.41 -22.09
C ASP A 229 -25.61 25.18 -20.56
N PRO A 230 -25.66 23.92 -20.08
CA PRO A 230 -25.72 23.61 -18.66
C PRO A 230 -24.46 24.00 -17.88
N ASP A 231 -23.36 24.27 -18.58
CA ASP A 231 -22.09 24.71 -18.01
C ASP A 231 -21.98 26.25 -17.98
N CYS A 232 -22.95 26.99 -18.56
CA CYS A 232 -23.09 28.44 -18.46
C CYS A 232 -23.85 28.85 -17.20
N VAL A 233 -23.17 28.90 -16.06
CA VAL A 233 -23.78 29.34 -14.80
C VAL A 233 -23.80 30.87 -14.74
N TRP A 234 -24.98 31.47 -14.73
CA TRP A 234 -25.15 32.93 -14.76
C TRP A 234 -26.09 33.46 -13.67
N ARG A 235 -25.97 34.76 -13.36
CA ARG A 235 -26.88 35.48 -12.45
C ARG A 235 -27.04 36.95 -12.86
N THR A 236 -28.16 37.56 -12.46
CA THR A 236 -28.41 38.99 -12.61
C THR A 236 -28.46 39.67 -11.25
N LYS A 237 -27.81 40.83 -11.10
CA LYS A 237 -27.76 41.58 -9.84
C LYS A 237 -27.94 43.07 -10.09
N GLU A 238 -28.74 43.74 -9.25
CA GLU A 238 -28.76 45.20 -9.20
C GLU A 238 -27.60 45.71 -8.33
N VAL A 239 -26.76 46.57 -8.89
CA VAL A 239 -25.66 47.22 -8.17
C VAL A 239 -25.74 48.74 -8.32
N THR A 240 -25.41 49.46 -7.26
CA THR A 240 -25.31 50.92 -7.31
C THR A 240 -23.89 51.32 -7.71
N ARG A 241 -23.70 51.82 -8.93
CA ARG A 241 -22.44 52.43 -9.38
C ARG A 241 -22.64 53.93 -9.53
N LYS A 242 -21.78 54.72 -8.89
CA LYS A 242 -21.79 56.20 -8.97
C LYS A 242 -23.18 56.82 -8.64
N GLY A 243 -23.93 56.23 -7.71
CA GLY A 243 -25.26 56.73 -7.29
C GLY A 243 -26.45 56.22 -8.12
N THR A 244 -26.21 55.54 -9.24
CA THR A 244 -27.25 55.00 -10.12
C THR A 244 -27.38 53.49 -9.93
N LYS A 245 -28.62 52.98 -9.84
CA LYS A 245 -28.89 51.54 -9.88
C LYS A 245 -28.73 51.04 -11.32
N ILE A 246 -27.86 50.07 -11.52
CA ILE A 246 -27.66 49.40 -12.81
C ILE A 246 -27.77 47.89 -12.61
N THR A 247 -28.40 47.24 -13.58
CA THR A 247 -28.52 45.79 -13.65
C THR A 247 -27.28 45.24 -14.33
N ILE A 248 -26.53 44.37 -13.64
CA ILE A 248 -25.38 43.68 -14.20
C ILE A 248 -25.69 42.19 -14.38
N HIS A 249 -25.19 41.63 -15.47
CA HIS A 249 -25.24 40.20 -15.76
C HIS A 249 -23.87 39.61 -15.51
N GLN A 250 -23.80 38.46 -14.85
CA GLN A 250 -22.54 37.82 -14.49
C GLN A 250 -22.55 36.34 -14.82
N ILE A 251 -21.41 35.82 -15.28
CA ILE A 251 -21.13 34.39 -15.41
C ILE A 251 -20.16 33.98 -14.29
N TRP A 252 -20.33 32.77 -13.75
CA TRP A 252 -19.42 32.17 -12.77
C TRP A 252 -18.27 31.44 -13.46
N SER A 253 -17.04 31.67 -13.01
CA SER A 253 -15.86 30.97 -13.50
C SER A 253 -15.53 29.73 -12.66
N PRO A 254 -15.53 28.52 -13.24
CA PRO A 254 -15.22 27.27 -12.52
C PRO A 254 -13.72 27.08 -12.22
N VAL A 255 -12.86 27.96 -12.74
CA VAL A 255 -11.39 27.79 -12.75
C VAL A 255 -10.82 27.55 -11.36
N LYS A 256 -11.23 28.31 -10.34
CA LYS A 256 -10.71 28.15 -8.98
C LYS A 256 -11.13 26.82 -8.36
N ALA A 257 -12.40 26.44 -8.52
CA ALA A 257 -12.92 25.17 -8.04
C ALA A 257 -12.19 24.00 -8.73
N MET A 258 -11.96 24.11 -10.04
CA MET A 258 -11.21 23.13 -10.81
C MET A 258 -9.75 22.97 -10.37
N VAL A 259 -9.09 24.02 -9.84
CA VAL A 259 -7.75 23.88 -9.23
C VAL A 259 -7.80 22.94 -8.03
N ILE A 260 -8.82 23.08 -7.17
CA ILE A 260 -9.00 22.19 -6.01
C ILE A 260 -9.38 20.78 -6.45
N PHE A 261 -10.27 20.66 -7.44
CA PHE A 261 -10.65 19.38 -8.02
C PHE A 261 -9.43 18.58 -8.49
N MET A 262 -8.54 19.21 -9.27
CA MET A 262 -7.29 18.60 -9.71
C MET A 262 -6.38 18.19 -8.55
N LYS A 263 -6.33 19.02 -7.51
CA LYS A 263 -5.53 18.78 -6.29
C LYS A 263 -6.05 17.63 -5.43
N LEU A 264 -7.35 17.34 -5.48
CA LEU A 264 -7.98 16.21 -4.80
C LEU A 264 -7.81 14.89 -5.56
N HIS A 265 -7.63 14.94 -6.89
CA HIS A 265 -7.47 13.75 -7.73
C HIS A 265 -6.01 13.35 -7.94
N LEU A 266 -5.14 14.32 -8.19
CA LEU A 266 -3.75 14.08 -8.55
C LEU A 266 -2.78 14.71 -7.55
N PRO A 267 -1.66 14.04 -7.24
CA PRO A 267 -0.67 14.54 -6.29
C PRO A 267 0.18 15.69 -6.88
N LEU A 268 -0.39 16.64 -7.61
CA LEU A 268 0.32 17.76 -8.23
C LEU A 268 0.59 18.90 -7.24
N ARG A 269 1.59 19.73 -7.52
CA ARG A 269 1.81 20.99 -6.77
C ARG A 269 0.82 22.06 -7.27
N THR A 270 0.36 22.93 -6.38
CA THR A 270 -0.57 24.03 -6.73
C THR A 270 -0.03 24.90 -7.88
N TYR A 271 1.28 25.17 -7.88
CA TYR A 271 1.94 25.88 -8.98
C TYR A 271 1.83 25.13 -10.31
N GLN A 272 2.00 23.81 -10.32
CA GLN A 272 1.92 23.00 -11.55
C GLN A 272 0.52 23.06 -12.14
N VAL A 273 -0.51 22.85 -11.31
CA VAL A 273 -1.93 22.90 -11.74
C VAL A 273 -2.26 24.25 -12.39
N ARG A 274 -1.88 25.37 -11.75
CA ARG A 274 -2.16 26.72 -12.26
C ARG A 274 -1.48 27.02 -13.60
N MET A 275 -0.35 26.39 -13.87
CA MET A 275 0.45 26.63 -15.08
C MET A 275 0.12 25.69 -16.22
N LEU A 276 -0.82 24.74 -16.04
CA LEU A 276 -1.16 23.76 -17.08
C LEU A 276 -1.63 24.44 -18.36
N ASP A 277 -1.13 23.92 -19.48
CA ASP A 277 -1.54 24.32 -20.82
C ASP A 277 -2.81 23.56 -21.23
N SER A 278 -3.70 24.24 -21.94
CA SER A 278 -4.99 23.73 -22.43
C SER A 278 -4.86 22.82 -23.64
N GLY A 279 -3.77 22.92 -24.39
CA GLY A 279 -3.58 22.25 -25.69
C GLY A 279 -4.27 22.97 -26.85
N GLU A 280 -4.73 24.21 -26.67
CA GLU A 280 -5.37 25.00 -27.73
C GLU A 280 -4.44 25.21 -28.95
N ALA A 281 -3.13 25.25 -28.74
CA ALA A 281 -2.11 25.37 -29.79
C ALA A 281 -1.54 24.02 -30.27
N ASP A 282 -2.00 22.88 -29.75
CA ASP A 282 -1.47 21.56 -30.06
C ASP A 282 -1.95 21.06 -31.43
N THR A 283 -1.15 20.22 -32.10
CA THR A 283 -1.54 19.63 -33.41
C THR A 283 -2.73 18.68 -33.28
N TRP A 284 -2.71 17.86 -32.22
CA TRP A 284 -3.76 16.88 -31.94
C TRP A 284 -4.60 17.39 -30.79
N ARG A 285 -5.92 17.36 -30.94
CA ARG A 285 -6.89 17.78 -29.94
C ARG A 285 -7.62 16.55 -29.40
N TYR A 286 -7.73 16.47 -28.08
CA TYR A 286 -8.56 15.47 -27.41
C TYR A 286 -10.01 15.96 -27.34
N GLU A 287 -10.93 15.22 -27.93
CA GLU A 287 -12.35 15.55 -27.99
C GLU A 287 -13.21 14.28 -27.92
N HIS A 288 -14.14 14.21 -26.97
CA HIS A 288 -15.05 13.07 -26.77
C HIS A 288 -14.33 11.69 -26.78
N ASP A 289 -13.28 11.56 -25.98
CA ASP A 289 -12.45 10.35 -25.88
C ASP A 289 -11.69 9.96 -27.17
N GLN A 290 -11.63 10.85 -28.15
CA GLN A 290 -10.92 10.65 -29.41
C GLN A 290 -9.89 11.74 -29.67
N TRP A 291 -8.93 11.44 -30.55
CA TRP A 291 -7.91 12.40 -30.99
C TRP A 291 -8.21 12.85 -32.41
N VAL A 292 -8.48 14.14 -32.57
CA VAL A 292 -8.76 14.80 -33.86
C VAL A 292 -7.68 15.82 -34.19
N LEU A 293 -7.54 16.17 -35.47
CA LEU A 293 -6.64 17.25 -35.88
C LEU A 293 -7.20 18.59 -35.42
N ASN A 294 -6.37 19.42 -34.80
CA ASN A 294 -6.80 20.73 -34.33
C ASN A 294 -6.99 21.69 -35.51
N THR A 295 -8.25 22.02 -35.79
CA THR A 295 -8.68 22.97 -36.84
C THR A 295 -9.48 24.14 -36.26
N GLN A 296 -9.65 24.17 -34.93
CA GLN A 296 -10.43 25.19 -34.22
C GLN A 296 -9.70 26.54 -34.15
N HIS A 297 -8.38 26.52 -34.02
CA HIS A 297 -7.57 27.70 -33.77
C HIS A 297 -6.54 27.93 -34.88
N ASP A 298 -6.47 29.16 -35.41
CA ASP A 298 -5.50 29.56 -36.44
C ASP A 298 -4.04 29.53 -35.93
N PHE A 299 -3.86 29.57 -34.60
CA PHE A 299 -2.56 29.49 -33.94
C PHE A 299 -2.15 28.06 -33.55
N ALA A 300 -2.88 27.02 -34.00
CA ALA A 300 -2.45 25.64 -33.83
C ALA A 300 -1.12 25.38 -34.56
N LEU A 301 -0.17 24.75 -33.87
CA LEU A 301 1.18 24.53 -34.38
C LEU A 301 1.42 23.06 -34.76
N GLY A 302 2.41 22.83 -35.61
CA GLY A 302 2.87 21.49 -36.01
C GLY A 302 2.11 20.89 -37.20
N SER A 303 2.35 19.60 -37.45
CA SER A 303 1.75 18.83 -38.55
C SER A 303 1.59 17.38 -38.12
N GLU A 304 0.79 16.57 -38.82
CA GLU A 304 0.61 15.15 -38.48
C GLU A 304 1.94 14.38 -38.38
N LYS A 305 2.91 14.68 -39.27
CA LYS A 305 4.24 14.04 -39.28
C LYS A 305 5.18 14.59 -38.21
N ARG A 306 5.01 15.85 -37.81
CA ARG A 306 5.79 16.52 -36.76
C ARG A 306 4.83 17.23 -35.81
N SER A 307 4.24 16.43 -34.92
CA SER A 307 3.24 16.91 -33.98
C SER A 307 3.86 17.84 -32.95
N PHE A 308 3.23 18.98 -32.74
CA PHE A 308 3.46 19.86 -31.60
C PHE A 308 2.47 19.49 -30.48
N GLY A 309 2.95 19.46 -29.24
CA GLY A 309 2.07 19.23 -28.10
C GLY A 309 2.66 19.74 -26.80
N LYS A 310 1.96 20.66 -26.13
CA LYS A 310 2.27 21.21 -24.80
C LYS A 310 1.08 21.13 -23.84
N GLY A 311 -0.11 20.82 -24.34
CA GLY A 311 -1.34 20.70 -23.58
C GLY A 311 -1.32 19.59 -22.53
N ILE A 312 -2.19 19.72 -21.54
CA ILE A 312 -2.42 18.70 -20.51
C ILE A 312 -2.85 17.36 -21.12
N PHE A 313 -3.58 17.37 -22.22
CA PHE A 313 -3.94 16.15 -22.95
C PHE A 313 -2.74 15.68 -23.76
N ARG A 314 -2.26 14.46 -23.53
CA ARG A 314 -1.13 13.90 -24.28
C ARG A 314 -1.48 12.57 -24.92
N ARG A 315 -1.36 12.50 -26.25
CA ARG A 315 -1.46 11.26 -27.00
C ARG A 315 -0.20 10.42 -26.78
N ILE A 316 -0.36 9.21 -26.28
CA ILE A 316 0.72 8.24 -26.05
C ILE A 316 0.52 7.08 -27.01
N HIS A 317 1.57 6.72 -27.75
CA HIS A 317 1.53 5.55 -28.63
C HIS A 317 2.09 4.34 -27.88
N ASP A 318 1.25 3.32 -27.68
CA ASP A 318 1.70 2.04 -27.15
C ASP A 318 2.23 1.19 -28.31
N THR A 319 3.56 1.05 -28.38
CA THR A 319 4.23 0.24 -29.40
C THR A 319 3.98 -1.25 -29.26
N MET A 320 3.59 -1.74 -28.09
CA MET A 320 3.31 -3.16 -27.83
C MET A 320 1.90 -3.55 -28.27
N MET A 321 0.91 -2.67 -28.05
CA MET A 321 -0.49 -2.92 -28.42
C MET A 321 -0.92 -2.30 -29.75
N GLY A 322 -0.08 -1.44 -30.35
CA GLY A 322 -0.41 -0.72 -31.58
C GLY A 322 -1.60 0.23 -31.42
N ARG A 323 -1.87 0.71 -30.21
CA ARG A 323 -3.00 1.58 -29.87
C ARG A 323 -2.52 2.89 -29.28
N TYR A 324 -3.32 3.93 -29.44
CA TYR A 324 -3.11 5.21 -28.77
C TYR A 324 -3.88 5.23 -27.44
N SER A 325 -3.22 5.69 -26.39
CA SER A 325 -3.83 6.00 -25.10
C SER A 325 -3.66 7.48 -24.77
N THR A 326 -4.45 7.97 -23.82
CA THR A 326 -4.39 9.37 -23.38
C THR A 326 -3.74 9.46 -22.01
N GLY A 327 -2.69 10.27 -21.89
CA GLY A 327 -2.07 10.62 -20.61
C GLY A 327 -2.17 12.11 -20.29
N LEU A 328 -1.65 12.49 -19.13
CA LEU A 328 -1.64 13.86 -18.65
C LEU A 328 -0.22 14.44 -18.71
N TYR A 329 -0.01 15.49 -19.47
CA TYR A 329 1.28 16.17 -19.53
C TYR A 329 1.33 17.39 -18.60
N ILE A 330 2.29 17.38 -17.68
CA ILE A 330 2.53 18.45 -16.74
C ILE A 330 3.71 19.27 -17.27
N ASN A 331 3.42 20.44 -17.82
CA ASN A 331 4.40 21.31 -18.50
C ASN A 331 5.48 21.94 -17.58
N THR A 332 5.45 21.68 -16.27
CA THR A 332 6.47 22.19 -15.34
C THR A 332 6.91 21.16 -14.29
N ASN A 333 8.22 21.09 -14.04
CA ASN A 333 8.86 20.24 -13.04
C ASN A 333 10.01 20.98 -12.32
N LYS A 334 9.80 21.27 -11.03
CA LYS A 334 10.73 22.06 -10.19
C LYS A 334 12.19 21.59 -10.22
N THR A 335 12.43 20.28 -10.30
CA THR A 335 13.78 19.69 -10.17
C THR A 335 14.35 19.14 -11.48
N ALA A 336 13.49 18.75 -12.42
CA ALA A 336 13.92 18.12 -13.68
C ALA A 336 14.07 19.11 -14.84
N ASP A 337 13.54 20.33 -14.70
CA ASP A 337 13.52 21.35 -15.76
C ASP A 337 14.69 22.34 -15.67
N GLN A 338 15.63 22.14 -14.74
CA GLN A 338 16.81 23.01 -14.66
C GLN A 338 17.64 22.86 -15.94
N ASN A 339 17.87 23.98 -16.63
CA ASN A 339 18.68 24.09 -17.85
C ASN A 339 18.13 23.37 -19.10
N LYS A 340 16.82 23.08 -19.15
CA LYS A 340 16.16 22.48 -20.32
C LYS A 340 15.50 23.52 -21.22
N GLY A 341 15.44 23.23 -22.52
CA GLY A 341 14.71 24.05 -23.50
C GLY A 341 13.20 23.85 -23.41
N GLU A 342 12.42 24.77 -23.98
CA GLU A 342 10.96 24.85 -23.86
C GLU A 342 10.20 23.54 -24.14
N LEU A 343 10.62 22.77 -25.16
CA LEU A 343 9.99 21.49 -25.54
C LEU A 343 10.41 20.30 -24.67
N GLU A 344 11.43 20.46 -23.82
CA GLU A 344 11.97 19.41 -22.94
C GLU A 344 11.50 19.55 -21.48
N LEU A 345 10.69 20.59 -21.21
CA LEU A 345 10.14 20.87 -19.88
C LEU A 345 9.06 19.85 -19.51
N GLY A 346 8.87 19.67 -18.20
CA GLY A 346 7.74 18.90 -17.68
C GLY A 346 7.92 17.38 -17.72
N TYR A 347 6.80 16.68 -17.59
CA TYR A 347 6.75 15.21 -17.60
C TYR A 347 5.35 14.71 -17.97
N ILE A 348 5.26 13.46 -18.43
CA ILE A 348 4.01 12.79 -18.77
C ILE A 348 3.63 11.85 -17.62
N ILE A 349 2.38 11.92 -17.19
CA ILE A 349 1.72 10.92 -16.35
C ILE A 349 0.97 9.98 -17.32
N PRO A 350 1.45 8.74 -17.53
CA PRO A 350 0.84 7.78 -18.44
C PRO A 350 -0.36 7.09 -17.79
N TRP A 351 -1.33 7.89 -17.33
CA TRP A 351 -2.57 7.42 -16.71
C TRP A 351 -3.76 8.11 -17.34
N GLN A 352 -4.60 7.32 -18.01
CA GLN A 352 -5.88 7.76 -18.57
C GLN A 352 -6.92 7.83 -17.44
N ASN A 353 -6.90 8.92 -16.69
CA ASN A 353 -7.92 9.18 -15.67
C ASN A 353 -9.14 9.84 -16.33
N GLU A 354 -10.13 9.04 -16.68
CA GLU A 354 -11.30 9.46 -17.49
C GLU A 354 -12.10 10.58 -16.83
N GLU A 355 -12.35 10.51 -15.52
CA GLU A 355 -13.05 11.58 -14.78
C GLU A 355 -12.30 12.92 -14.84
N VAL A 356 -10.98 12.89 -14.64
CA VAL A 356 -10.15 14.10 -14.70
C VAL A 356 -10.11 14.64 -16.14
N LEU A 357 -9.96 13.77 -17.14
CA LEU A 357 -9.94 14.16 -18.55
C LEU A 357 -11.27 14.82 -18.95
N TYR A 358 -12.41 14.24 -18.54
CA TYR A 358 -13.75 14.79 -18.76
C TYR A 358 -13.88 16.22 -18.23
N TRP A 359 -13.52 16.44 -16.95
CA TRP A 359 -13.65 17.77 -16.35
C TRP A 359 -12.64 18.80 -16.89
N LEU A 360 -11.43 18.36 -17.25
CA LEU A 360 -10.45 19.24 -17.91
C LEU A 360 -10.91 19.64 -19.32
N GLU A 361 -11.51 18.71 -20.06
CA GLU A 361 -12.06 18.98 -21.39
C GLU A 361 -13.21 19.97 -21.29
N LYS A 362 -14.13 19.77 -20.35
CA LYS A 362 -15.20 20.74 -20.05
C LYS A 362 -14.65 22.12 -19.70
N LEU A 363 -13.61 22.19 -18.86
CA LEU A 363 -12.98 23.47 -18.51
C LEU A 363 -12.36 24.15 -19.73
N ARG A 364 -11.67 23.39 -20.61
CA ARG A 364 -11.11 23.92 -21.86
C ARG A 364 -12.20 24.49 -22.75
N ASN A 365 -13.25 23.72 -23.02
CA ASN A 365 -14.36 24.14 -23.89
C ASN A 365 -15.09 25.36 -23.30
N TRP A 366 -15.26 25.42 -21.96
CA TRP A 366 -15.81 26.58 -21.26
C TRP A 366 -14.92 27.83 -21.43
N GLN A 367 -13.60 27.67 -21.30
CA GLN A 367 -12.66 28.78 -21.48
C GLN A 367 -12.64 29.26 -22.94
N GLU A 368 -12.65 28.38 -23.93
CA GLU A 368 -12.71 28.76 -25.34
C GLU A 368 -13.99 29.56 -25.67
N LYS A 369 -15.13 29.18 -25.08
CA LYS A 369 -16.42 29.84 -25.33
C LYS A 369 -16.58 31.18 -24.61
N TYR A 370 -16.24 31.23 -23.31
CA TYR A 370 -16.54 32.39 -22.45
C TYR A 370 -15.32 33.27 -22.13
N ASN A 371 -14.11 32.81 -22.42
CA ASN A 371 -12.85 33.54 -22.22
C ASN A 371 -11.80 33.19 -23.31
N PRO A 372 -12.15 33.43 -24.60
CA PRO A 372 -11.31 33.05 -25.74
C PRO A 372 -9.97 33.79 -25.73
N ILE A 373 -8.96 33.16 -26.35
CA ILE A 373 -7.65 33.76 -26.58
C ILE A 373 -7.39 33.83 -28.10
N GLU A 374 -6.77 34.91 -28.56
CA GLU A 374 -6.37 35.05 -29.97
C GLU A 374 -5.00 34.42 -30.26
N LYS A 375 -4.19 34.26 -29.21
CA LYS A 375 -2.87 33.62 -29.25
C LYS A 375 -2.46 33.13 -27.86
N PRO A 376 -1.53 32.16 -27.77
CA PRO A 376 -0.89 31.79 -26.51
C PRO A 376 -0.28 33.00 -25.78
N THR A 377 -0.27 32.95 -24.45
CA THR A 377 0.28 34.06 -23.65
C THR A 377 1.79 33.94 -23.56
N ASP A 378 2.49 35.01 -23.94
CA ASP A 378 3.93 35.14 -23.75
C ASP A 378 4.27 35.25 -22.25
N CYS A 379 5.05 34.29 -21.75
CA CYS A 379 5.43 34.23 -20.34
C CYS A 379 6.27 35.44 -19.87
N THR A 380 6.91 36.20 -20.76
CA THR A 380 7.61 37.45 -20.40
C THR A 380 6.67 38.50 -19.81
N THR A 381 5.37 38.43 -20.11
CA THR A 381 4.34 39.33 -19.59
C THR A 381 3.84 38.94 -18.18
N LEU A 382 4.34 37.83 -17.62
CA LEU A 382 3.92 37.34 -16.31
C LEU A 382 4.58 38.13 -15.18
N LEU A 383 3.75 38.54 -14.21
CA LEU A 383 4.16 39.25 -13.02
C LEU A 383 4.28 38.30 -11.82
N ALA A 384 4.91 38.76 -10.74
CA ALA A 384 5.08 37.99 -9.50
C ALA A 384 3.75 37.45 -8.92
N LYS A 385 2.61 38.12 -9.18
CA LYS A 385 1.27 37.64 -8.79
C LYS A 385 0.85 36.35 -9.52
N HIS A 386 1.34 36.13 -10.74
CA HIS A 386 1.08 34.94 -11.56
C HIS A 386 2.08 33.82 -11.22
N THR A 387 3.36 34.15 -11.09
CA THR A 387 4.42 33.16 -10.85
C THR A 387 4.61 32.83 -9.36
N GLY A 388 3.96 33.57 -8.45
CA GLY A 388 4.10 33.45 -7.00
C GLY A 388 5.35 34.15 -6.43
N GLU A 389 6.42 34.23 -7.23
CA GLU A 389 7.66 34.93 -6.91
C GLU A 389 8.20 35.69 -8.13
N GLN A 390 9.05 36.70 -7.89
CA GLN A 390 9.74 37.41 -8.97
C GLN A 390 10.75 36.48 -9.66
N LYS A 391 10.59 36.30 -10.97
CA LYS A 391 11.48 35.52 -11.86
C LYS A 391 12.38 36.47 -12.66
N SER A 392 13.54 35.99 -13.13
CA SER A 392 14.38 36.75 -14.07
C SER A 392 13.72 36.80 -15.44
N GLN A 393 14.11 37.78 -16.25
CA GLN A 393 13.68 37.89 -17.64
C GLN A 393 13.99 36.60 -18.42
N LYS A 394 15.23 36.09 -18.32
CA LYS A 394 15.65 34.84 -18.95
C LYS A 394 14.84 33.61 -18.48
N GLN A 395 14.42 33.58 -17.22
CA GLN A 395 13.53 32.51 -16.72
C GLN A 395 12.15 32.57 -17.36
N LEU A 396 11.63 33.76 -17.64
CA LEU A 396 10.34 33.93 -18.31
C LEU A 396 10.45 33.61 -19.81
N GLU A 397 11.54 34.02 -20.46
CA GLU A 397 11.84 33.66 -21.86
C GLU A 397 11.93 32.14 -22.04
N ASN A 398 12.61 31.44 -21.11
CA ASN A 398 12.71 29.98 -21.15
C ASN A 398 11.37 29.25 -20.92
N MET A 399 10.37 29.91 -20.31
CA MET A 399 9.02 29.35 -20.17
C MET A 399 8.23 29.43 -21.50
N GLY A 400 8.62 30.34 -22.39
CA GLY A 400 8.04 30.50 -23.73
C GLY A 400 6.57 30.91 -23.72
N GLU A 401 5.79 30.36 -24.63
CA GLU A 401 4.37 30.69 -24.81
C GLU A 401 3.45 29.57 -24.31
N ILE A 402 2.41 29.93 -23.56
CA ILE A 402 1.49 28.96 -22.92
C ILE A 402 0.04 29.40 -23.11
N ALA A 403 -0.82 28.48 -23.54
CA ALA A 403 -2.27 28.64 -23.56
C ALA A 403 -2.85 28.14 -22.23
N PHE A 404 -2.82 28.98 -21.19
CA PHE A 404 -3.19 28.58 -19.83
C PHE A 404 -4.62 28.04 -19.73
N LEU A 405 -4.79 26.80 -19.28
CA LEU A 405 -6.09 26.20 -19.01
C LEU A 405 -6.76 26.85 -17.79
N PHE A 406 -5.97 27.13 -16.76
CA PHE A 406 -6.42 27.77 -15.52
C PHE A 406 -6.29 29.30 -15.55
N ARG A 407 -6.63 29.91 -16.69
CA ARG A 407 -6.64 31.37 -16.89
C ARG A 407 -7.85 32.03 -16.22
N ASP A 408 -7.67 33.23 -15.67
CA ASP A 408 -8.68 33.86 -14.81
C ASP A 408 -9.65 34.76 -15.60
N ALA A 409 -10.78 34.20 -16.03
CA ALA A 409 -11.83 34.94 -16.73
C ALA A 409 -12.39 36.15 -15.94
N SER A 410 -12.27 36.12 -14.60
CA SER A 410 -12.70 37.19 -13.71
C SER A 410 -11.70 38.34 -13.55
N ALA A 411 -10.49 38.16 -14.08
CA ALA A 411 -9.47 39.19 -14.09
C ALA A 411 -9.79 40.35 -15.06
N LYS A 412 -9.00 41.43 -14.99
CA LYS A 412 -9.19 42.63 -15.81
C LYS A 412 -8.13 42.73 -16.89
N GLY A 413 -8.54 43.18 -18.08
CA GLY A 413 -7.64 43.40 -19.22
C GLY A 413 -6.89 42.13 -19.61
N GLU A 414 -5.60 42.28 -19.90
CA GLU A 414 -4.71 41.18 -20.32
C GLU A 414 -4.48 40.10 -19.26
N ASP A 415 -4.86 40.32 -17.99
CA ASP A 415 -4.75 39.26 -16.98
C ASP A 415 -5.75 38.11 -17.23
N LYS A 416 -6.77 38.31 -18.09
CA LYS A 416 -7.76 37.28 -18.42
C LYS A 416 -7.19 36.05 -19.13
N SER A 417 -6.11 36.23 -19.88
CA SER A 417 -5.38 35.14 -20.54
C SER A 417 -4.27 34.54 -19.67
N LYS A 418 -3.98 35.15 -18.50
CA LYS A 418 -2.93 34.76 -17.57
C LYS A 418 -3.47 33.79 -16.50
N PRO A 419 -2.61 32.95 -15.89
CA PRO A 419 -3.06 31.96 -14.92
C PRO A 419 -3.59 32.65 -13.66
N ILE A 420 -4.61 32.04 -13.03
CA ILE A 420 -5.21 32.51 -11.78
C ILE A 420 -4.13 32.86 -10.76
N ALA A 421 -4.21 34.04 -10.13
CA ALA A 421 -3.18 34.53 -9.20
C ALA A 421 -2.93 33.58 -8.01
N GLY A 422 -1.74 33.69 -7.41
CA GLY A 422 -1.11 32.73 -6.47
C GLY A 422 -1.95 32.12 -5.33
N GLU A 423 -1.31 31.23 -4.56
CA GLU A 423 -1.94 30.38 -3.54
C GLU A 423 -2.85 31.12 -2.55
N THR A 424 -2.57 32.40 -2.26
CA THR A 424 -3.39 33.26 -1.40
C THR A 424 -4.83 33.48 -1.90
N ASN A 425 -5.09 33.35 -3.21
CA ASN A 425 -6.45 33.44 -3.78
C ASN A 425 -7.23 32.11 -3.66
N ILE A 426 -6.53 31.02 -3.40
CA ILE A 426 -7.08 29.65 -3.33
C ILE A 426 -7.22 29.20 -1.87
N THR A 427 -6.36 29.68 -0.96
CA THR A 427 -6.33 29.25 0.45
C THR A 427 -7.62 29.52 1.22
N SER A 428 -8.33 30.62 0.94
CA SER A 428 -9.62 30.89 1.60
C SER A 428 -10.70 29.93 1.13
N PHE A 429 -10.76 29.64 -0.17
CA PHE A 429 -11.68 28.65 -0.73
C PHE A 429 -11.39 27.24 -0.17
N TRP A 430 -10.11 26.88 -0.06
CA TRP A 430 -9.70 25.62 0.58
C TRP A 430 -10.08 25.55 2.06
N TYR A 431 -9.91 26.65 2.80
CA TYR A 431 -10.35 26.73 4.20
C TYR A 431 -11.84 26.47 4.34
N GLN A 432 -12.69 27.10 3.50
CA GLN A 432 -14.14 26.90 3.54
C GLN A 432 -14.53 25.46 3.20
N LEU A 433 -13.83 24.82 2.26
CA LEU A 433 -14.09 23.42 1.91
C LEU A 433 -13.79 22.48 3.09
N LEU A 434 -12.65 22.65 3.75
CA LEU A 434 -12.31 21.88 4.95
C LEU A 434 -13.24 22.17 6.13
N LEU A 435 -13.65 23.42 6.31
CA LEU A 435 -14.61 23.79 7.36
C LEU A 435 -15.98 23.15 7.10
N THR A 436 -16.41 23.08 5.85
CA THR A 436 -17.66 22.39 5.47
C THR A 436 -17.59 20.91 5.84
N LEU A 437 -16.47 20.24 5.51
CA LEU A 437 -16.26 18.85 5.91
C LEU A 437 -16.21 18.69 7.44
N GLU A 438 -15.49 19.56 8.16
CA GLU A 438 -15.40 19.55 9.62
C GLU A 438 -16.81 19.62 10.26
N ASN A 439 -17.69 20.47 9.73
CA ASN A 439 -19.07 20.57 10.20
C ASN A 439 -19.90 19.32 9.87
N GLN A 440 -19.80 18.79 8.64
CA GLN A 440 -20.51 17.56 8.26
C GLN A 440 -20.09 16.35 9.09
N LEU A 441 -18.81 16.20 9.40
CA LEU A 441 -18.31 15.12 10.26
C LEU A 441 -18.89 15.23 11.68
N ALA A 442 -18.99 16.44 12.22
CA ALA A 442 -19.60 16.67 13.52
C ALA A 442 -21.11 16.37 13.52
N GLU A 443 -21.83 16.72 12.46
CA GLU A 443 -23.25 16.41 12.28
C GLU A 443 -23.52 14.91 12.16
N GLN A 444 -22.60 14.16 11.54
CA GLN A 444 -22.65 12.71 11.41
C GLN A 444 -22.25 11.95 12.69
N GLY A 445 -21.85 12.64 13.76
CA GLY A 445 -21.42 12.03 15.01
C GLY A 445 -19.98 11.48 15.01
N ASN A 446 -19.17 11.84 14.00
CA ASN A 446 -17.75 11.47 13.96
C ASN A 446 -16.94 12.39 14.89
N THR A 447 -16.84 12.03 16.17
CA THR A 447 -16.06 12.73 17.20
C THR A 447 -14.89 11.89 17.69
N LEU A 448 -13.93 12.53 18.37
CA LEU A 448 -12.90 11.84 19.14
C LEU A 448 -13.54 11.07 20.32
N GLU A 449 -12.80 10.12 20.91
CA GLU A 449 -13.27 9.32 22.07
C GLU A 449 -13.69 10.17 23.27
N ASN A 450 -13.13 11.38 23.39
CA ASN A 450 -13.46 12.38 24.41
C ASN A 450 -14.68 13.26 24.05
N GLY A 451 -15.34 13.01 22.91
CA GLY A 451 -16.48 13.79 22.42
C GLY A 451 -16.12 15.10 21.70
N GLU A 452 -14.84 15.42 21.55
CA GLU A 452 -14.41 16.62 20.83
C GLU A 452 -14.55 16.44 19.31
N ARG A 453 -14.83 17.55 18.61
CA ARG A 453 -14.95 17.55 17.15
C ARG A 453 -13.59 17.37 16.48
N LEU A 454 -13.56 16.61 15.38
CA LEU A 454 -12.38 16.48 14.54
C LEU A 454 -12.03 17.84 13.91
N LYS A 455 -10.85 18.38 14.21
CA LYS A 455 -10.38 19.66 13.67
C LYS A 455 -9.61 19.49 12.37
N LEU A 456 -10.03 20.21 11.33
CA LEU A 456 -9.36 20.32 10.02
C LEU A 456 -8.84 21.75 9.77
N VAL A 457 -9.47 22.75 10.38
CA VAL A 457 -9.10 24.17 10.24
C VAL A 457 -8.73 24.83 11.57
N MET A 458 -8.05 25.98 11.52
CA MET A 458 -7.83 26.80 12.71
C MET A 458 -9.02 27.73 12.96
N ASP A 459 -9.38 27.89 14.23
CA ASP A 459 -10.41 28.81 14.67
C ASP A 459 -9.92 30.27 14.60
N TYR A 460 -10.81 31.18 14.24
CA TYR A 460 -10.56 32.62 14.17
C TYR A 460 -11.46 33.37 15.16
N PRO A 461 -11.01 34.53 15.70
CA PRO A 461 -11.86 35.35 16.55
C PRO A 461 -13.16 35.78 15.86
N GLU A 462 -14.23 35.89 16.64
CA GLU A 462 -15.54 36.37 16.17
C GLU A 462 -15.42 37.74 15.47
N GLY A 463 -16.12 37.90 14.33
CA GLY A 463 -16.05 39.11 13.50
C GLY A 463 -14.95 39.11 12.43
N THR A 464 -14.10 38.09 12.35
CA THR A 464 -13.14 37.94 11.24
C THR A 464 -13.88 37.70 9.93
N THR A 465 -13.66 38.57 8.93
CA THR A 465 -14.23 38.42 7.59
C THR A 465 -13.83 37.09 6.94
N ASP A 466 -14.76 36.39 6.29
CA ASP A 466 -14.51 35.04 5.73
C ASP A 466 -13.37 34.99 4.73
N GLY A 467 -13.18 36.03 3.91
CA GLY A 467 -12.07 36.12 2.97
C GLY A 467 -10.68 36.23 3.61
N SER A 468 -10.60 36.47 4.92
CA SER A 468 -9.34 36.53 5.68
C SER A 468 -9.02 35.23 6.42
N LYS A 469 -9.94 34.26 6.44
CA LYS A 469 -9.75 32.94 7.06
C LYS A 469 -9.02 32.01 6.07
N VAL A 470 -7.80 31.63 6.40
CA VAL A 470 -6.89 30.90 5.48
C VAL A 470 -6.07 29.79 6.16
N ALA A 471 -6.03 29.75 7.49
CA ALA A 471 -5.19 28.84 8.25
C ALA A 471 -5.85 27.46 8.42
N THR A 472 -5.20 26.42 7.88
CA THR A 472 -5.68 25.04 7.94
C THR A 472 -4.63 24.12 8.57
N LEU A 473 -5.07 23.04 9.23
CA LEU A 473 -4.16 22.01 9.75
C LEU A 473 -3.60 21.14 8.60
N PHE A 474 -4.35 21.06 7.51
CA PHE A 474 -4.00 20.37 6.27
C PHE A 474 -3.87 21.38 5.12
N PRO A 475 -2.69 22.00 4.90
CA PRO A 475 -2.49 22.90 3.76
C PRO A 475 -2.63 22.14 2.43
N LEU A 476 -2.89 22.84 1.32
CA LEU A 476 -3.06 22.22 -0.01
C LEU A 476 -1.90 21.32 -0.46
N HIS A 477 -0.69 21.60 0.03
CA HIS A 477 0.44 20.73 -0.24
C HIS A 477 0.36 19.37 0.47
N SER A 478 -0.33 19.29 1.62
CA SER A 478 -0.57 18.02 2.32
C SER A 478 -1.33 17.02 1.46
N LEU A 479 -2.21 17.46 0.55
CA LEU A 479 -2.91 16.56 -0.38
C LEU A 479 -1.95 15.74 -1.25
N ARG A 480 -0.82 16.31 -1.65
CA ARG A 480 0.20 15.57 -2.40
C ARG A 480 0.79 14.44 -1.56
N VAL A 481 1.11 14.72 -0.29
CA VAL A 481 1.60 13.72 0.67
C VAL A 481 0.55 12.64 0.90
N SER A 482 -0.70 13.07 1.08
CA SER A 482 -1.85 12.23 1.37
C SER A 482 -2.13 11.23 0.25
N LEU A 483 -2.22 11.71 -0.99
CA LEU A 483 -2.45 10.86 -2.16
C LEU A 483 -1.27 9.91 -2.43
N ILE A 484 -0.02 10.38 -2.29
CA ILE A 484 1.15 9.49 -2.43
C ILE A 484 1.14 8.41 -1.35
N THR A 485 0.82 8.76 -0.09
CA THR A 485 0.72 7.79 1.01
C THR A 485 -0.38 6.77 0.72
N ALA A 486 -1.59 7.22 0.38
CA ALA A 486 -2.72 6.34 0.07
C ALA A 486 -2.39 5.38 -1.08
N TYR A 487 -1.84 5.88 -2.20
CA TYR A 487 -1.47 5.01 -3.32
C TYR A 487 -0.34 4.04 -2.98
N THR A 488 0.53 4.36 -2.01
CA THR A 488 1.63 3.46 -1.63
C THR A 488 1.20 2.43 -0.60
N MET A 489 0.28 2.77 0.31
CA MET A 489 -0.17 1.90 1.40
C MET A 489 -1.34 1.02 1.03
N ASP A 490 -2.31 1.59 0.32
CA ASP A 490 -3.61 0.95 0.10
C ASP A 490 -3.65 0.22 -1.25
N THR A 491 -2.53 0.20 -1.99
CA THR A 491 -2.42 -0.48 -3.29
C THR A 491 -1.12 -1.26 -3.42
N GLN A 492 -1.05 -2.17 -4.39
CA GLN A 492 0.15 -2.94 -4.72
C GLN A 492 1.08 -2.22 -5.72
N LEU A 493 0.89 -0.91 -5.95
CA LEU A 493 1.69 -0.16 -6.93
C LEU A 493 3.14 -0.02 -6.45
N PRO A 494 4.16 -0.38 -7.28
CA PRO A 494 5.55 -0.21 -6.90
C PRO A 494 5.90 1.26 -6.63
N LEU A 495 6.59 1.52 -5.53
CA LEU A 495 7.05 2.87 -5.15
C LEU A 495 7.78 3.63 -6.29
N PRO A 496 8.62 2.98 -7.14
CA PRO A 496 9.23 3.65 -8.29
C PRO A 496 8.23 4.19 -9.31
N VAL A 497 7.11 3.51 -9.53
CA VAL A 497 6.03 3.92 -10.44
C VAL A 497 5.36 5.18 -9.89
N ILE A 498 4.96 5.17 -8.63
CA ILE A 498 4.35 6.33 -7.95
C ILE A 498 5.32 7.53 -7.95
N SER A 499 6.60 7.27 -7.63
CA SER A 499 7.65 8.28 -7.57
C SER A 499 7.91 8.97 -8.90
N LYS A 500 8.16 8.20 -9.96
CA LYS A 500 8.64 8.74 -11.25
C LYS A 500 7.49 9.15 -12.16
N LEU A 501 6.44 8.33 -12.25
CA LEU A 501 5.38 8.50 -13.24
C LEU A 501 4.22 9.35 -12.73
N LEU A 502 3.88 9.26 -11.45
CA LEU A 502 2.77 10.04 -10.88
C LEU A 502 3.24 11.35 -10.23
N ALA A 503 4.28 11.28 -9.39
CA ALA A 503 4.80 12.45 -8.68
C ALA A 503 5.85 13.25 -9.47
N GLY A 504 6.48 12.66 -10.51
CA GLY A 504 7.54 13.33 -11.28
C GLY A 504 8.82 13.61 -10.47
N HIS A 505 9.07 12.83 -9.42
CA HIS A 505 10.28 12.96 -8.60
C HIS A 505 11.51 12.41 -9.32
N THR A 506 12.61 13.16 -9.28
CA THR A 506 13.90 12.75 -9.87
C THR A 506 14.61 11.67 -9.04
N ARG A 507 14.36 11.59 -7.73
CA ARG A 507 14.97 10.59 -6.82
C ARG A 507 13.89 9.91 -5.98
N LEU A 508 14.03 8.58 -5.80
CA LEU A 508 13.11 7.77 -4.99
C LEU A 508 13.03 8.24 -3.53
N LEU A 509 14.15 8.72 -2.98
CA LEU A 509 14.23 9.23 -1.60
C LEU A 509 13.19 10.33 -1.32
N MET A 510 12.90 11.18 -2.32
CA MET A 510 11.86 12.20 -2.18
C MET A 510 10.48 11.58 -1.94
N THR A 511 10.17 10.43 -2.57
CA THR A 511 8.89 9.72 -2.39
C THR A 511 8.84 8.95 -1.08
N ILE A 512 9.96 8.37 -0.63
CA ILE A 512 10.07 7.73 0.69
C ILE A 512 9.70 8.73 1.79
N TYR A 513 10.13 9.99 1.70
CA TYR A 513 9.73 11.03 2.66
C TYR A 513 8.24 11.35 2.67
N TYR A 514 7.55 11.18 1.55
CA TYR A 514 6.09 11.36 1.47
C TYR A 514 5.32 10.12 1.93
N ASN A 515 5.98 8.96 2.02
CA ASN A 515 5.37 7.71 2.46
C ASN A 515 5.40 7.61 4.00
N LYS A 516 4.38 8.16 4.66
CA LYS A 516 4.31 8.14 6.13
C LYS A 516 3.59 6.90 6.63
N ILE A 517 4.37 5.85 6.91
CA ILE A 517 3.88 4.61 7.52
C ILE A 517 3.76 4.83 9.02
N THR A 518 2.56 4.64 9.58
CA THR A 518 2.42 4.52 11.03
C THR A 518 2.88 3.12 11.45
N PRO A 519 3.44 2.93 12.66
CA PRO A 519 3.82 1.60 13.14
C PRO A 519 2.67 0.58 13.11
N SER A 520 1.43 1.03 13.36
CA SER A 520 0.23 0.19 13.27
C SER A 520 -0.06 -0.28 11.84
N ALA A 521 0.00 0.63 10.86
CA ALA A 521 -0.21 0.28 9.45
C ALA A 521 0.92 -0.62 8.92
N MET A 522 2.15 -0.46 9.43
CA MET A 522 3.25 -1.36 9.10
C MET A 522 2.99 -2.78 9.62
N ALA A 523 2.50 -2.92 10.86
CA ALA A 523 2.18 -4.24 11.42
C ALA A 523 1.08 -4.93 10.61
N GLU A 524 -0.03 -4.24 10.34
CA GLU A 524 -1.15 -4.76 9.55
C GLU A 524 -0.72 -5.15 8.13
N LYS A 525 0.08 -4.32 7.45
CA LYS A 525 0.58 -4.63 6.10
C LYS A 525 1.62 -5.76 6.09
N MET A 526 2.40 -5.91 7.15
CA MET A 526 3.32 -7.04 7.29
C MET A 526 2.54 -8.33 7.56
N ASP A 527 1.48 -8.29 8.36
CA ASP A 527 0.60 -9.44 8.57
C ASP A 527 -0.12 -9.83 7.26
N GLU A 528 -0.70 -8.87 6.54
CA GLU A 528 -1.27 -9.11 5.19
C GLU A 528 -0.24 -9.71 4.22
N ALA A 529 1.00 -9.20 4.23
CA ALA A 529 2.07 -9.70 3.38
C ALA A 529 2.51 -11.12 3.77
N VAL A 530 2.56 -11.43 5.08
CA VAL A 530 2.84 -12.77 5.58
C VAL A 530 1.73 -13.73 5.15
N THR A 531 0.46 -13.37 5.31
CA THR A 531 -0.67 -14.19 4.84
C THR A 531 -0.63 -14.40 3.33
N GLN A 532 -0.33 -13.37 2.53
CA GLN A 532 -0.19 -13.51 1.07
C GLN A 532 1.02 -14.36 0.67
N LEU A 533 2.12 -14.33 1.44
CA LEU A 533 3.28 -15.18 1.21
C LEU A 533 2.99 -16.65 1.57
N GLU A 534 2.22 -16.89 2.63
CA GLU A 534 1.74 -18.22 2.99
C GLU A 534 0.75 -18.80 1.97
N GLU A 535 -0.10 -17.97 1.35
CA GLU A 535 -0.97 -18.42 0.25
C GLU A 535 -0.17 -18.70 -1.04
N LYS A 536 0.83 -17.85 -1.35
CA LYS A 536 1.69 -18.03 -2.53
C LYS A 536 2.69 -19.17 -2.39
N SER A 537 3.04 -19.60 -1.17
CA SER A 537 3.93 -20.74 -0.94
C SER A 537 3.33 -22.06 -1.44
N LYS A 538 2.00 -22.24 -1.36
CA LYS A 538 1.28 -23.40 -1.93
C LYS A 538 1.41 -23.48 -3.46
N GLN A 539 1.44 -22.34 -4.14
CA GLN A 539 1.72 -22.25 -5.59
C GLN A 539 3.22 -22.46 -5.89
N SER A 540 4.10 -22.17 -4.92
CA SER A 540 5.54 -22.18 -5.07
C SER A 540 6.11 -23.59 -5.28
N VAL A 541 5.56 -24.63 -4.65
CA VAL A 541 6.05 -26.02 -4.80
C VAL A 541 5.76 -26.56 -6.21
N ARG A 542 4.55 -26.32 -6.75
CA ARG A 542 4.21 -26.69 -8.14
C ARG A 542 5.07 -25.93 -9.16
N ASN A 543 5.32 -24.64 -8.94
CA ASN A 543 6.21 -23.85 -9.79
C ASN A 543 7.67 -24.31 -9.65
N PHE A 544 8.13 -24.65 -8.45
CA PHE A 544 9.45 -25.19 -8.20
C PHE A 544 9.66 -26.51 -8.95
N LEU A 545 8.76 -27.49 -8.78
CA LEU A 545 8.84 -28.78 -9.50
C LEU A 545 8.77 -28.62 -11.03
N LYS A 546 8.13 -27.55 -11.53
CA LYS A 546 8.08 -27.21 -12.95
C LYS A 546 9.42 -26.71 -13.48
N ASP A 547 10.13 -25.89 -12.72
CA ASP A 547 11.29 -25.13 -13.23
C ASP A 547 12.65 -25.64 -12.69
N ALA A 548 12.66 -26.41 -11.58
CA ALA A 548 13.87 -26.86 -10.90
C ALA A 548 14.58 -28.02 -11.61
N SER A 549 15.91 -28.10 -11.53
CA SER A 549 16.66 -29.26 -12.04
C SER A 549 16.44 -30.52 -11.19
N MET A 550 16.78 -31.71 -11.71
CA MET A 550 16.64 -32.95 -10.92
C MET A 550 17.54 -32.95 -9.68
N GLU A 551 18.73 -32.33 -9.75
CA GLU A 551 19.61 -32.16 -8.60
C GLU A 551 18.98 -31.25 -7.55
N GLN A 552 18.31 -30.18 -7.97
CA GLN A 552 17.60 -29.29 -7.04
C GLN A 552 16.41 -29.99 -6.37
N ILE A 553 15.71 -30.86 -7.10
CA ILE A 553 14.60 -31.66 -6.56
C ILE A 553 15.13 -32.68 -5.54
N GLN A 554 16.25 -33.35 -5.82
CA GLN A 554 16.89 -34.27 -4.86
C GLN A 554 17.33 -33.56 -3.56
N CYS A 555 17.75 -32.31 -3.64
CA CYS A 555 18.18 -31.53 -2.46
C CYS A 555 17.01 -30.98 -1.62
N LYS A 556 15.78 -30.95 -2.15
CA LYS A 556 14.64 -30.29 -1.49
C LYS A 556 13.44 -31.20 -1.23
N MET A 557 13.26 -32.25 -2.02
CA MET A 557 12.09 -33.11 -2.00
C MET A 557 12.46 -34.53 -1.59
N VAL A 558 11.49 -35.23 -0.99
CA VAL A 558 11.60 -36.62 -0.56
C VAL A 558 10.56 -37.48 -1.28
N TYR A 559 11.00 -38.65 -1.72
CA TYR A 559 10.19 -39.62 -2.47
C TYR A 559 10.75 -41.04 -2.29
N HIS A 560 9.99 -42.05 -2.72
CA HIS A 560 10.39 -43.46 -2.58
C HIS A 560 11.37 -43.93 -3.65
N LYS A 561 11.08 -43.63 -4.93
CA LYS A 561 11.85 -44.13 -6.08
C LYS A 561 12.19 -43.00 -7.06
N GLU A 562 13.47 -42.75 -7.25
CA GLU A 562 13.96 -41.68 -8.11
C GLU A 562 13.53 -41.85 -9.58
N ASP A 563 13.71 -43.04 -10.16
CA ASP A 563 13.32 -43.34 -11.54
C ASP A 563 11.85 -43.03 -11.83
N SER A 564 10.99 -43.13 -10.81
CA SER A 564 9.55 -42.90 -10.93
C SER A 564 9.23 -41.40 -10.96
N ILE A 565 9.93 -40.61 -10.15
CA ILE A 565 9.82 -39.16 -10.16
C ILE A 565 10.42 -38.59 -11.44
N GLN A 566 11.59 -39.08 -11.87
CA GLN A 566 12.18 -38.69 -13.16
C GLN A 566 11.20 -38.96 -14.30
N ALA A 567 10.59 -40.15 -14.36
CA ALA A 567 9.60 -40.51 -15.37
C ALA A 567 8.36 -39.59 -15.35
N ALA A 568 7.84 -39.25 -14.16
CA ALA A 568 6.69 -38.35 -14.01
C ALA A 568 7.02 -36.90 -14.39
N LEU A 569 8.28 -36.48 -14.20
CA LEU A 569 8.75 -35.12 -14.48
C LEU A 569 9.35 -34.93 -15.88
N VAL A 570 9.45 -35.97 -16.73
CA VAL A 570 9.88 -35.80 -18.14
C VAL A 570 8.94 -34.86 -18.90
N ASN A 571 7.62 -35.00 -18.67
CA ASN A 571 6.58 -34.15 -19.25
C ASN A 571 5.95 -33.30 -18.13
N ARG A 572 6.68 -32.27 -17.66
CA ARG A 572 6.24 -31.39 -16.56
C ARG A 572 4.94 -30.68 -16.89
N ASN A 573 3.82 -31.26 -16.49
CA ASN A 573 2.49 -30.67 -16.60
C ASN A 573 1.89 -30.49 -15.19
N PRO A 574 2.13 -29.32 -14.55
CA PRO A 574 1.62 -29.04 -13.20
C PRO A 574 0.10 -29.10 -13.06
N ILE A 575 -0.65 -29.01 -14.17
CA ILE A 575 -2.12 -29.12 -14.17
C ILE A 575 -2.55 -30.54 -13.77
N GLY A 576 -1.75 -31.55 -14.10
CA GLY A 576 -2.03 -32.95 -13.75
C GLY A 576 -1.54 -33.37 -12.36
N TRP A 577 -0.99 -32.44 -11.57
CA TRP A 577 -0.50 -32.75 -10.22
C TRP A 577 -1.54 -32.36 -9.18
N GLU A 578 -1.84 -33.30 -8.30
CA GLU A 578 -2.85 -33.12 -7.26
C GLU A 578 -2.17 -33.00 -5.90
N GLU A 579 -2.62 -32.03 -5.10
CA GLU A 579 -2.15 -31.85 -3.73
C GLU A 579 -2.92 -32.81 -2.81
N ARG A 580 -2.21 -33.46 -1.91
CA ARG A 580 -2.74 -34.41 -0.92
C ARG A 580 -2.33 -33.91 0.47
N ALA A 581 -3.06 -34.30 1.52
CA ALA A 581 -2.76 -33.86 2.89
C ALA A 581 -1.28 -34.02 3.31
N THR A 582 -0.62 -35.08 2.85
CA THR A 582 0.76 -35.43 3.23
C THR A 582 1.84 -35.13 2.18
N GLY A 583 1.45 -34.61 0.99
CA GLY A 583 2.38 -34.35 -0.11
C GLY A 583 1.69 -34.14 -1.46
N ILE A 584 2.39 -34.41 -2.56
CA ILE A 584 1.90 -34.18 -3.93
C ILE A 584 1.87 -35.49 -4.71
N CYS A 585 0.75 -35.73 -5.41
CA CYS A 585 0.59 -36.80 -6.38
C CYS A 585 0.94 -36.29 -7.79
N LEU A 586 2.03 -36.79 -8.37
CA LEU A 586 2.49 -36.35 -9.71
C LEU A 586 1.66 -36.93 -10.87
N VAL A 587 0.67 -37.77 -10.59
CA VAL A 587 -0.17 -38.46 -11.59
C VAL A 587 -1.66 -38.21 -11.37
N GLY A 588 -2.02 -37.16 -10.62
CA GLY A 588 -3.39 -36.65 -10.53
C GLY A 588 -4.40 -37.60 -9.87
N GLY A 589 -3.96 -38.51 -9.01
CA GLY A 589 -4.88 -39.33 -8.21
C GLY A 589 -5.67 -40.38 -8.97
N ASN A 590 -5.25 -40.76 -10.18
CA ASN A 590 -6.01 -41.70 -11.02
C ASN A 590 -6.14 -43.09 -10.36
N THR A 591 -7.33 -43.43 -9.83
CA THR A 591 -7.60 -44.71 -9.16
C THR A 591 -8.08 -45.82 -10.11
N VAL A 592 -8.60 -45.44 -11.30
CA VAL A 592 -9.14 -46.38 -12.29
C VAL A 592 -8.11 -46.65 -13.39
N LYS A 593 -7.94 -47.93 -13.74
CA LYS A 593 -7.15 -48.33 -14.91
C LYS A 593 -7.97 -48.07 -16.17
N SER A 594 -7.65 -47.00 -16.90
CA SER A 594 -8.21 -46.79 -18.24
C SER A 594 -7.58 -47.80 -19.20
N ASP A 595 -8.39 -48.68 -19.80
CA ASP A 595 -7.92 -49.72 -20.74
C ASP A 595 -7.31 -49.16 -22.04
N GLU A 596 -7.38 -47.85 -22.24
CA GLU A 596 -7.00 -47.17 -23.49
C GLU A 596 -5.50 -46.85 -23.59
N VAL A 597 -4.78 -46.72 -22.46
CA VAL A 597 -3.34 -46.33 -22.47
C VAL A 597 -2.58 -46.93 -21.28
N SER A 598 -1.73 -47.94 -21.52
CA SER A 598 -0.90 -48.60 -20.48
C SER A 598 0.22 -47.72 -19.91
N THR A 599 0.47 -46.55 -20.50
CA THR A 599 1.53 -45.61 -20.08
C THR A 599 1.04 -44.51 -19.13
N LEU A 600 -0.27 -44.44 -18.82
CA LEU A 600 -0.82 -43.45 -17.90
C LEU A 600 -0.49 -43.81 -16.44
N GLY A 601 0.04 -42.85 -15.68
CA GLY A 601 0.32 -43.03 -14.25
C GLY A 601 -0.97 -43.02 -13.42
N GLY A 602 -1.06 -43.88 -12.41
CA GLY A 602 -2.18 -43.94 -11.48
C GLY A 602 -1.90 -44.83 -10.27
N CYS A 603 -2.85 -44.91 -9.33
CA CYS A 603 -2.76 -45.79 -8.16
C CYS A 603 -2.66 -47.27 -8.55
N TRP A 604 -3.20 -47.67 -9.70
CA TRP A 604 -3.13 -49.05 -10.20
C TRP A 604 -1.71 -49.49 -10.65
N ASN A 605 -0.77 -48.55 -10.84
CA ASN A 605 0.64 -48.83 -11.16
C ASN A 605 1.62 -48.12 -10.21
N GLY A 606 1.14 -47.80 -9.00
CA GLY A 606 1.91 -47.07 -7.99
C GLY A 606 2.75 -47.95 -7.05
N GLY A 607 2.67 -49.27 -7.17
CA GLY A 607 3.34 -50.24 -6.31
C GLY A 607 4.73 -50.69 -6.81
N GLU A 608 5.13 -51.89 -6.40
CA GLU A 608 6.43 -52.47 -6.74
C GLU A 608 6.50 -52.98 -8.18
N LEU A 609 7.72 -53.17 -8.69
CA LEU A 609 7.94 -53.66 -10.05
C LEU A 609 7.79 -55.18 -10.06
N ILE A 610 6.79 -55.69 -10.78
CA ILE A 610 6.52 -57.13 -10.92
C ILE A 610 7.36 -57.70 -12.07
N ARG A 611 7.42 -57.00 -13.21
CA ARG A 611 8.16 -57.44 -14.38
C ARG A 611 9.02 -56.32 -14.92
N ASP A 612 10.33 -56.51 -14.87
CA ASP A 612 11.28 -55.61 -15.50
C ASP A 612 11.44 -55.92 -17.00
N ALA A 613 11.64 -54.88 -17.79
CA ALA A 613 11.84 -54.96 -19.23
C ALA A 613 12.77 -53.84 -19.69
N LYS A 614 13.54 -54.11 -20.76
CA LYS A 614 14.44 -53.10 -21.37
C LYS A 614 13.71 -51.86 -21.87
N THR A 615 12.46 -52.01 -22.31
CA THR A 615 11.61 -50.91 -22.76
C THR A 615 10.66 -50.51 -21.64
N ALA A 616 10.69 -49.24 -21.23
CA ALA A 616 9.89 -48.75 -20.10
C ALA A 616 8.38 -49.00 -20.23
N ALA A 617 7.84 -48.97 -21.46
CA ALA A 617 6.42 -49.26 -21.75
C ALA A 617 6.01 -50.72 -21.46
N ASN A 618 6.98 -51.63 -21.35
CA ASN A 618 6.74 -53.06 -21.07
C ASN A 618 7.01 -53.42 -19.60
N ARG A 619 7.38 -52.45 -18.77
CA ARG A 619 7.52 -52.65 -17.32
C ARG A 619 6.14 -52.75 -16.69
N PHE A 620 5.93 -53.76 -15.85
CA PHE A 620 4.67 -53.97 -15.16
C PHE A 620 4.85 -53.72 -13.67
N TYR A 621 4.09 -52.78 -13.14
CA TYR A 621 4.06 -52.42 -11.72
C TYR A 621 2.76 -52.88 -11.10
N ASP A 622 2.81 -53.20 -9.81
CA ASP A 622 1.63 -53.51 -9.03
C ASP A 622 0.82 -52.24 -8.68
N SER A 623 -0.38 -52.46 -8.17
CA SER A 623 -1.19 -51.40 -7.56
C SER A 623 -0.55 -50.88 -6.28
N VAL A 624 -0.93 -49.68 -5.86
CA VAL A 624 -0.52 -49.14 -4.56
C VAL A 624 -0.92 -50.12 -3.47
N PRO A 625 0.02 -50.54 -2.60
CA PRO A 625 -0.27 -51.43 -1.50
C PRO A 625 -1.30 -50.85 -0.53
N HIS A 626 -2.08 -51.71 0.11
CA HIS A 626 -3.17 -51.34 1.02
C HIS A 626 -4.29 -50.49 0.37
N GLY A 627 -4.35 -50.43 -0.97
CA GLY A 627 -5.44 -49.82 -1.71
C GLY A 627 -5.12 -48.46 -2.35
N PRO A 628 -6.05 -47.91 -3.14
CA PRO A 628 -5.89 -46.60 -3.75
C PRO A 628 -5.76 -45.50 -2.68
N GLU A 629 -5.12 -44.38 -3.04
CA GLU A 629 -4.88 -43.22 -2.18
C GLU A 629 -3.92 -43.42 -0.99
N ASN A 630 -3.34 -44.61 -0.81
CA ASN A 630 -2.22 -44.83 0.13
C ASN A 630 -0.90 -44.23 -0.42
N CYS A 631 -0.87 -42.90 -0.51
CA CYS A 631 0.18 -42.14 -1.20
C CYS A 631 1.56 -42.35 -0.57
N ILE A 632 1.62 -42.57 0.75
CA ILE A 632 2.86 -42.80 1.48
C ILE A 632 3.58 -44.10 1.09
N ARG A 633 2.97 -45.01 0.32
CA ARG A 633 3.64 -46.18 -0.29
C ARG A 633 3.64 -46.13 -1.82
N CYS A 634 3.13 -45.06 -2.40
CA CYS A 634 3.05 -44.89 -3.84
C CYS A 634 4.37 -44.37 -4.41
N ARG A 635 4.85 -44.98 -5.50
CA ARG A 635 6.07 -44.54 -6.21
C ARG A 635 5.94 -43.18 -6.90
N TRP A 636 4.71 -42.70 -7.11
CA TRP A 636 4.42 -41.41 -7.74
C TRP A 636 4.33 -40.24 -6.76
N PHE A 637 4.48 -40.52 -5.47
CA PHE A 637 4.33 -39.56 -4.40
C PHE A 637 5.63 -38.83 -4.09
N ILE A 638 5.51 -37.52 -3.89
CA ILE A 638 6.62 -36.64 -3.52
C ILE A 638 6.19 -35.70 -2.39
N THR A 639 7.08 -35.43 -1.45
CA THR A 639 6.80 -34.60 -0.26
C THR A 639 8.03 -33.77 0.14
N GLU A 640 7.88 -32.86 1.11
CA GLU A 640 8.93 -31.96 1.58
C GLU A 640 8.69 -31.53 3.03
N ALA A 641 9.59 -30.73 3.61
CA ALA A 641 9.53 -30.30 5.01
C ALA A 641 8.26 -29.54 5.40
N TYR A 642 7.60 -28.87 4.45
CA TYR A 642 6.29 -28.25 4.67
C TYR A 642 5.24 -29.25 5.16
N TYR A 643 5.26 -30.49 4.66
CA TYR A 643 4.28 -31.53 5.01
C TYR A 643 4.63 -32.30 6.28
N LEU A 644 5.64 -31.88 7.06
CA LEU A 644 6.10 -32.61 8.24
C LEU A 644 5.01 -32.74 9.33
N LYS A 645 4.26 -31.66 9.59
CA LYS A 645 3.14 -31.67 10.55
C LYS A 645 1.99 -32.61 10.11
N PRO A 646 1.47 -32.54 8.86
CA PRO A 646 0.46 -33.50 8.43
C PRO A 646 0.97 -34.94 8.31
N LEU A 647 2.24 -35.15 7.97
CA LEU A 647 2.86 -36.49 7.99
C LEU A 647 2.88 -37.08 9.40
N ASN A 648 3.21 -36.27 10.42
CA ASN A 648 3.17 -36.71 11.82
C ASN A 648 1.74 -37.06 12.28
N ALA A 649 0.75 -36.24 11.90
CA ALA A 649 -0.65 -36.55 12.17
C ALA A 649 -1.09 -37.87 11.52
N HIS A 650 -0.72 -38.08 10.26
CA HIS A 650 -1.00 -39.32 9.54
C HIS A 650 -0.29 -40.53 10.16
N PHE A 651 0.96 -40.36 10.58
CA PHE A 651 1.74 -41.38 11.30
C PHE A 651 1.04 -41.83 12.59
N ASN A 652 0.54 -40.89 13.40
CA ASN A 652 -0.22 -41.20 14.62
C ASN A 652 -1.48 -42.02 14.31
N GLN A 653 -2.18 -41.67 13.22
CA GLN A 653 -3.41 -42.35 12.81
C GLN A 653 -3.16 -43.77 12.29
N LEU A 654 -2.07 -43.99 11.55
CA LEU A 654 -1.65 -45.32 11.12
C LEU A 654 -1.27 -46.19 12.32
N GLY A 655 -0.56 -45.64 13.29
CA GLY A 655 -0.24 -46.33 14.55
C GLY A 655 -1.50 -46.77 15.30
N TYR A 656 -2.52 -45.91 15.35
CA TYR A 656 -3.80 -46.26 15.96
C TYR A 656 -4.54 -47.37 15.22
N LYS A 657 -4.62 -47.31 13.88
CA LYS A 657 -5.25 -48.36 13.07
C LYS A 657 -4.51 -49.70 13.20
N ALA A 658 -3.18 -49.68 13.19
CA ALA A 658 -2.36 -50.87 13.45
C ALA A 658 -2.65 -51.47 14.83
N HIS A 659 -2.68 -50.63 15.87
CA HIS A 659 -2.97 -51.06 17.23
C HIS A 659 -4.39 -51.65 17.38
N GLN A 660 -5.40 -51.05 16.75
CA GLN A 660 -6.76 -51.61 16.77
C GLN A 660 -6.85 -52.97 16.10
N ALA A 661 -6.26 -53.14 14.91
CA ALA A 661 -6.25 -54.41 14.20
C ALA A 661 -5.49 -55.49 15.01
N ALA A 662 -4.36 -55.13 15.62
CA ALA A 662 -3.59 -56.02 16.47
C ALA A 662 -4.37 -56.46 17.72
N ASN A 663 -4.98 -55.52 18.47
CA ASN A 663 -5.76 -55.88 19.67
C ASN A 663 -6.94 -56.79 19.32
N LEU A 664 -7.66 -56.51 18.22
CA LEU A 664 -8.75 -57.37 17.78
C LEU A 664 -8.24 -58.77 17.38
N SER A 665 -7.03 -58.88 16.83
CA SER A 665 -6.42 -60.17 16.54
C SER A 665 -6.14 -60.97 17.81
N VAL A 666 -5.65 -60.32 18.89
CA VAL A 666 -5.40 -60.95 20.19
C VAL A 666 -6.71 -61.42 20.85
N GLU A 667 -7.77 -60.63 20.77
CA GLU A 667 -9.09 -61.04 21.29
C GLU A 667 -9.60 -62.31 20.58
N ILE A 668 -9.51 -62.35 19.24
CA ILE A 668 -9.94 -63.51 18.44
C ILE A 668 -9.01 -64.71 18.68
N GLU A 669 -7.72 -64.48 18.90
CA GLU A 669 -6.75 -65.53 19.24
C GLU A 669 -7.12 -66.22 20.55
N GLY A 670 -7.50 -65.47 21.59
CA GLY A 670 -7.97 -66.05 22.85
C GLY A 670 -9.22 -66.91 22.68
N GLU A 671 -10.19 -66.47 21.86
CA GLU A 671 -11.37 -67.28 21.50
C GLU A 671 -10.96 -68.57 20.74
N LEU A 672 -9.99 -68.45 19.83
CA LEU A 672 -9.48 -69.56 19.02
C LEU A 672 -8.73 -70.59 19.88
N GLU A 673 -7.90 -70.15 20.83
CA GLU A 673 -7.18 -71.03 21.75
C GLU A 673 -8.15 -71.80 22.65
N ALA A 674 -9.15 -71.14 23.23
CA ALA A 674 -10.17 -71.81 24.04
C ALA A 674 -10.91 -72.92 23.27
N LEU A 675 -11.17 -72.69 21.97
CA LEU A 675 -11.87 -73.65 21.12
C LEU A 675 -10.95 -74.80 20.65
N LYS A 676 -9.64 -74.54 20.51
CA LYS A 676 -8.61 -75.57 20.29
C LYS A 676 -8.40 -76.44 21.53
N ASP A 677 -8.45 -75.86 22.73
CA ASP A 677 -8.40 -76.61 23.98
C ASP A 677 -9.62 -77.54 24.12
N GLU A 678 -10.83 -77.06 23.79
CA GLU A 678 -12.04 -77.89 23.75
C GLU A 678 -11.90 -79.05 22.75
N GLN A 679 -11.34 -78.78 21.56
CA GLN A 679 -11.04 -79.83 20.58
C GLN A 679 -10.08 -80.88 21.15
N PHE A 680 -8.99 -80.44 21.79
CA PHE A 680 -8.00 -81.31 22.42
C PHE A 680 -8.63 -82.21 23.50
N PHE A 681 -9.46 -81.65 24.38
CA PHE A 681 -10.15 -82.43 25.42
C PHE A 681 -11.17 -83.42 24.85
N CYS A 682 -11.87 -83.07 23.78
CA CYS A 682 -12.76 -84.00 23.07
C CYS A 682 -11.99 -85.20 22.50
N GLU A 683 -10.82 -84.95 21.90
CA GLU A 683 -9.93 -85.97 21.36
C GLU A 683 -9.36 -86.89 22.46
N GLU A 684 -8.90 -86.35 23.60
CA GLU A 684 -8.42 -87.16 24.73
C GLU A 684 -9.52 -88.04 25.34
N GLN A 685 -10.76 -87.54 25.42
CA GLN A 685 -11.90 -88.27 25.99
C GLN A 685 -12.56 -89.24 25.00
N GLY A 686 -12.12 -89.27 23.73
CA GLY A 686 -12.71 -90.10 22.68
C GLY A 686 -14.11 -89.66 22.24
N THR A 687 -14.48 -88.40 22.47
CA THR A 687 -15.78 -87.82 22.08
C THR A 687 -15.64 -86.98 20.79
N PRO A 688 -16.63 -86.98 19.88
CA PRO A 688 -16.52 -86.25 18.62
C PRO A 688 -16.70 -84.73 18.83
N PHE A 689 -15.75 -83.95 18.29
CA PHE A 689 -15.83 -82.49 18.28
C PHE A 689 -16.86 -81.97 17.25
N THR A 690 -17.78 -81.09 17.67
CA THR A 690 -18.91 -80.66 16.82
C THR A 690 -18.79 -79.22 16.27
N LYS A 691 -17.84 -78.42 16.75
CA LYS A 691 -17.71 -76.97 16.44
C LYS A 691 -16.70 -76.62 15.33
N HIS A 692 -16.46 -77.52 14.39
CA HIS A 692 -15.47 -77.32 13.31
C HIS A 692 -15.71 -76.06 12.46
N SER A 693 -16.98 -75.71 12.20
CA SER A 693 -17.34 -74.51 11.44
C SER A 693 -17.00 -73.22 12.19
N GLU A 694 -17.12 -73.23 13.52
CA GLU A 694 -16.79 -72.07 14.37
C GLU A 694 -15.27 -71.87 14.40
N LEU A 695 -14.51 -72.97 14.55
CA LEU A 695 -13.04 -72.95 14.49
C LEU A 695 -12.54 -72.37 13.16
N GLN A 696 -13.09 -72.83 12.03
CA GLN A 696 -12.70 -72.32 10.71
C GLN A 696 -13.07 -70.84 10.54
N ALA A 697 -14.23 -70.41 11.05
CA ALA A 697 -14.66 -69.02 10.98
C ALA A 697 -13.76 -68.10 11.82
N LEU A 698 -13.38 -68.52 13.02
CA LEU A 698 -12.45 -67.79 13.90
C LEU A 698 -11.04 -67.71 13.29
N GLN A 699 -10.52 -68.83 12.76
CA GLN A 699 -9.22 -68.86 12.08
C GLN A 699 -9.16 -67.85 10.93
N ARG A 700 -10.19 -67.83 10.06
CA ARG A 700 -10.29 -66.83 8.96
C ARG A 700 -10.35 -65.40 9.49
N ARG A 701 -11.08 -65.15 10.58
CA ARG A 701 -11.20 -63.81 11.19
C ARG A 701 -9.86 -63.36 11.78
N TYR A 702 -9.15 -64.25 12.46
CA TYR A 702 -7.81 -64.01 13.02
C TYR A 702 -6.80 -63.67 11.92
N GLU A 703 -6.71 -64.51 10.88
CA GLU A 703 -5.82 -64.29 9.74
C GLU A 703 -6.11 -62.95 9.03
N LYS A 704 -7.39 -62.58 8.90
CA LYS A 704 -7.76 -61.29 8.33
C LYS A 704 -7.22 -60.11 9.16
N GLN A 705 -7.34 -60.17 10.50
CA GLN A 705 -6.84 -59.08 11.36
C GLN A 705 -5.30 -59.03 11.38
N LEU A 706 -4.62 -60.17 11.32
CA LEU A 706 -3.16 -60.20 11.21
C LEU A 706 -2.67 -59.53 9.93
N VAL A 707 -3.29 -59.83 8.78
CA VAL A 707 -2.93 -59.20 7.49
C VAL A 707 -3.18 -57.68 7.53
N GLU A 708 -4.30 -57.26 8.10
CA GLU A 708 -4.63 -55.84 8.22
C GLU A 708 -3.64 -55.10 9.15
N ALA A 709 -3.29 -55.69 10.30
CA ALA A 709 -2.31 -55.14 11.23
C ALA A 709 -0.92 -55.03 10.60
N ASP A 710 -0.51 -56.03 9.82
CA ASP A 710 0.76 -56.03 9.07
C ASP A 710 0.78 -54.93 8.00
N GLU A 711 -0.30 -54.76 7.23
CA GLU A 711 -0.38 -53.68 6.23
C GLU A 711 -0.35 -52.27 6.86
N TYR A 712 -1.09 -52.01 7.94
CA TYR A 712 -0.98 -50.73 8.65
C TYR A 712 0.43 -50.51 9.25
N THR A 713 1.10 -51.56 9.70
CA THR A 713 2.47 -51.46 10.22
C THR A 713 3.47 -51.13 9.12
N LYS A 714 3.29 -51.69 7.91
CA LYS A 714 4.09 -51.33 6.72
C LYS A 714 3.85 -49.90 6.30
N ASP A 715 2.60 -49.43 6.32
CA ASP A 715 2.24 -48.03 6.06
C ASP A 715 2.90 -47.09 7.07
N TRP A 716 2.76 -47.40 8.36
CA TRP A 716 3.36 -46.66 9.46
C TRP A 716 4.89 -46.54 9.29
N THR A 717 5.55 -47.65 8.93
CA THR A 717 6.99 -47.68 8.63
C THR A 717 7.36 -46.86 7.39
N ALA A 718 6.53 -46.89 6.34
CA ALA A 718 6.77 -46.11 5.13
C ALA A 718 6.64 -44.60 5.39
N CYS A 719 5.63 -44.19 6.16
CA CYS A 719 5.45 -42.81 6.61
C CYS A 719 6.65 -42.35 7.45
N PHE A 720 7.10 -43.17 8.40
CA PHE A 720 8.28 -42.89 9.21
C PHE A 720 9.54 -42.67 8.35
N LYS A 721 9.77 -43.54 7.36
CA LYS A 721 10.91 -43.39 6.44
C LYS A 721 10.88 -42.07 5.67
N LEU A 722 9.70 -41.58 5.29
CA LEU A 722 9.55 -40.28 4.63
C LEU A 722 9.88 -39.13 5.59
N ILE A 723 9.31 -39.14 6.81
CA ILE A 723 9.60 -38.15 7.86
C ILE A 723 11.10 -38.10 8.16
N TYR A 724 11.72 -39.27 8.37
CA TYR A 724 13.15 -39.37 8.66
C TYR A 724 14.01 -38.83 7.51
N ARG A 725 13.68 -39.15 6.26
CA ARG A 725 14.38 -38.61 5.08
C ARG A 725 14.25 -37.10 4.97
N ILE A 726 13.08 -36.52 5.29
CA ILE A 726 12.89 -35.06 5.30
C ILE A 726 13.86 -34.42 6.30
N ILE A 727 13.93 -34.97 7.52
CA ILE A 727 14.81 -34.46 8.58
C ILE A 727 16.28 -34.55 8.15
N GLN A 728 16.71 -35.68 7.57
CA GLN A 728 18.08 -35.81 7.04
C GLN A 728 18.40 -34.78 5.96
N VAL A 729 17.47 -34.53 5.04
CA VAL A 729 17.63 -33.51 3.99
C VAL A 729 17.78 -32.12 4.62
N GLU A 730 17.00 -31.79 5.65
CA GLU A 730 17.10 -30.50 6.35
C GLU A 730 18.39 -30.36 7.19
N GLU A 731 18.80 -31.39 7.93
CA GLU A 731 20.03 -31.40 8.74
C GLU A 731 21.30 -31.29 7.88
N SER A 732 21.27 -31.83 6.66
CA SER A 732 22.40 -31.77 5.72
C SER A 732 22.62 -30.39 5.09
N ARG A 733 21.72 -29.41 5.33
CA ARG A 733 21.84 -28.05 4.79
C ARG A 733 22.85 -27.22 5.58
N ALA A 734 23.73 -26.50 4.88
CA ALA A 734 24.74 -25.66 5.52
C ALA A 734 24.12 -24.46 6.25
N ASN A 735 24.64 -24.14 7.45
CA ASN A 735 24.29 -22.97 8.25
C ASN A 735 24.58 -21.66 7.49
N GLY A 736 23.61 -21.20 6.71
CA GLY A 736 23.72 -19.98 5.89
C GLY A 736 22.82 -19.95 4.66
N ASP A 737 22.31 -21.10 4.19
CA ASP A 737 21.49 -21.17 2.99
C ASP A 737 20.01 -20.84 3.27
N THR A 738 19.75 -19.55 3.54
CA THR A 738 18.41 -19.01 3.78
C THR A 738 17.71 -18.54 2.52
N LYS A 739 18.42 -18.46 1.38
CA LYS A 739 17.86 -18.01 0.10
C LYS A 739 16.97 -19.05 -0.58
N ASP A 740 17.16 -20.32 -0.24
CA ASP A 740 16.52 -21.45 -0.88
C ASP A 740 15.55 -22.24 0.03
N LYS A 741 15.35 -21.77 1.28
CA LYS A 741 14.25 -22.24 2.14
C LYS A 741 12.93 -21.83 1.48
N LEU A 742 12.21 -22.79 0.88
CA LEU A 742 10.76 -22.67 0.74
C LEU A 742 10.22 -22.55 2.19
N ILE A 743 9.78 -21.35 2.55
CA ILE A 743 9.61 -20.85 3.92
C ILE A 743 8.56 -21.64 4.74
N ALA A 744 8.72 -21.58 6.08
CA ALA A 744 7.81 -21.97 7.16
C ALA A 744 7.86 -23.43 7.68
N VAL A 745 9.05 -24.00 7.84
CA VAL A 745 9.26 -24.73 9.12
C VAL A 745 9.54 -23.64 10.15
N GLY A 746 8.94 -23.69 11.33
CA GLY A 746 9.18 -22.72 12.40
C GLY A 746 10.65 -22.68 12.84
N SER A 747 10.90 -22.15 14.03
CA SER A 747 12.23 -22.20 14.65
C SER A 747 12.86 -23.60 14.51
N GLU A 748 14.19 -23.71 14.54
CA GLU A 748 14.95 -24.98 14.52
C GLU A 748 14.38 -26.05 15.46
N GLN A 749 13.70 -25.60 16.52
CA GLN A 749 12.84 -26.37 17.41
C GLN A 749 11.77 -27.24 16.71
N ASP A 750 11.06 -26.76 15.67
CA ASP A 750 10.02 -27.52 14.94
C ASP A 750 10.58 -28.78 14.27
N ILE A 751 11.85 -28.78 13.85
CA ILE A 751 12.54 -29.95 13.30
C ILE A 751 12.92 -30.91 14.44
N SER A 752 13.40 -30.38 15.57
CA SER A 752 13.76 -31.19 16.75
C SER A 752 12.55 -31.87 17.42
N TYR A 753 11.36 -31.27 17.33
CA TYR A 753 10.12 -31.83 17.88
C TYR A 753 9.44 -32.85 16.95
N ALA A 754 9.82 -32.93 15.67
CA ALA A 754 9.12 -33.76 14.69
C ALA A 754 9.25 -35.28 14.93
N LEU A 755 10.23 -35.74 15.71
CA LEU A 755 10.44 -37.15 16.06
C LEU A 755 10.67 -37.35 17.56
N LYS A 756 9.83 -36.78 18.42
CA LYS A 756 9.78 -37.20 19.82
C LYS A 756 8.95 -38.48 19.96
N PHE A 757 9.63 -39.62 20.04
CA PHE A 757 8.99 -40.87 20.45
C PHE A 757 8.72 -40.82 21.95
N VAL A 758 7.44 -40.83 22.30
CA VAL A 758 6.98 -41.01 23.68
C VAL A 758 6.39 -42.40 23.76
N GLU A 759 7.14 -43.33 24.33
CA GLU A 759 6.60 -44.62 24.72
C GLU A 759 5.59 -44.38 25.85
N THR A 760 4.34 -44.76 25.63
CA THR A 760 3.25 -44.50 26.56
C THR A 760 2.21 -45.61 26.48
N GLU A 761 1.69 -46.01 27.64
CA GLU A 761 0.53 -46.91 27.75
C GLU A 761 -0.80 -46.14 27.80
N SER A 762 -0.75 -44.80 27.72
CA SER A 762 -1.92 -43.92 27.82
C SER A 762 -2.73 -43.91 26.52
N GLU A 763 -3.87 -44.61 26.52
CA GLU A 763 -4.83 -44.55 25.40
C GLU A 763 -5.41 -43.13 25.27
N LEU A 764 -5.65 -42.43 26.39
CA LEU A 764 -6.21 -41.07 26.36
C LEU A 764 -5.27 -40.09 25.66
N LEU A 765 -3.96 -40.18 25.89
CA LEU A 765 -2.97 -39.34 25.23
C LEU A 765 -3.02 -39.52 23.71
N HIS A 766 -2.97 -40.77 23.24
CA HIS A 766 -2.99 -41.06 21.80
C HIS A 766 -4.29 -40.58 21.15
N LEU A 767 -5.45 -40.89 21.76
CA LEU A 767 -6.75 -40.42 21.27
C LEU A 767 -6.86 -38.90 21.25
N SER A 768 -6.29 -38.22 22.24
CA SER A 768 -6.29 -36.76 22.33
C SER A 768 -5.48 -36.12 21.20
N LEU A 769 -4.30 -36.66 20.89
CA LEU A 769 -3.46 -36.18 19.79
C LEU A 769 -4.12 -36.41 18.43
N LEU A 770 -4.71 -37.58 18.19
CA LEU A 770 -5.44 -37.89 16.95
C LEU A 770 -6.58 -36.91 16.69
N CYS A 771 -7.38 -36.66 17.71
CA CYS A 771 -8.51 -35.75 17.62
C CYS A 771 -8.07 -34.29 17.49
N ASP A 772 -6.94 -33.92 18.10
CA ASP A 772 -6.37 -32.59 17.99
C ASP A 772 -5.89 -32.30 16.55
N ASP A 773 -5.17 -33.24 15.96
CA ASP A 773 -4.66 -33.14 14.58
C ASP A 773 -5.81 -33.12 13.56
N ALA A 774 -6.87 -33.92 13.77
CA ALA A 774 -8.04 -34.01 12.90
C ALA A 774 -8.87 -32.71 12.81
N GLU A 775 -8.64 -31.71 13.67
CA GLU A 775 -9.28 -30.40 13.53
C GLU A 775 -8.62 -29.55 12.43
N PHE A 776 -7.34 -29.80 12.14
CA PHE A 776 -6.55 -29.00 11.19
C PHE A 776 -6.50 -29.62 9.79
N TYR A 777 -6.66 -30.94 9.67
CA TYR A 777 -6.52 -31.66 8.41
C TYR A 777 -7.82 -32.38 8.02
N PRO A 778 -8.60 -31.84 7.05
CA PRO A 778 -9.90 -32.41 6.66
C PRO A 778 -9.84 -33.88 6.22
N ASP A 779 -8.86 -34.26 5.41
CA ASP A 779 -8.72 -35.66 4.94
C ASP A 779 -8.51 -36.63 6.12
N LEU A 780 -7.72 -36.22 7.13
CA LEU A 780 -7.49 -37.03 8.33
C LEU A 780 -8.72 -37.05 9.25
N GLN A 781 -9.50 -35.97 9.26
CA GLN A 781 -10.77 -35.89 9.97
C GLN A 781 -11.76 -36.94 9.46
N ASP A 782 -11.93 -37.02 8.14
CA ASP A 782 -12.84 -37.99 7.52
C ASP A 782 -12.42 -39.43 7.83
N GLU A 783 -11.12 -39.72 7.79
CA GLU A 783 -10.58 -41.01 8.19
C GLU A 783 -10.76 -41.30 9.68
N LEU A 784 -10.61 -40.30 10.56
CA LEU A 784 -10.75 -40.47 12.01
C LEU A 784 -12.20 -40.78 12.38
N ARG A 785 -13.17 -40.13 11.72
CA ARG A 785 -14.60 -40.35 11.94
C ARG A 785 -15.09 -41.74 11.54
N LYS A 786 -14.35 -42.46 10.70
CA LYS A 786 -14.61 -43.89 10.42
C LYS A 786 -14.22 -44.80 11.59
N THR A 787 -13.58 -44.27 12.64
CA THR A 787 -13.11 -45.00 13.81
C THR A 787 -13.85 -44.57 15.08
N PRO A 788 -13.89 -45.40 16.13
CA PRO A 788 -14.51 -45.02 17.41
C PRO A 788 -13.67 -44.05 18.25
N ALA A 789 -12.59 -43.46 17.71
CA ALA A 789 -11.62 -42.67 18.49
C ALA A 789 -12.26 -41.46 19.22
N ILE A 790 -13.08 -40.69 18.50
CA ILE A 790 -13.75 -39.48 19.04
C ILE A 790 -14.69 -39.89 20.19
N GLN A 791 -15.48 -40.94 19.98
CA GLN A 791 -16.42 -41.45 20.97
C GLN A 791 -15.71 -42.02 22.19
N LYS A 792 -14.65 -42.84 22.00
CA LYS A 792 -13.85 -43.41 23.09
C LYS A 792 -13.27 -42.32 24.00
N ARG A 793 -12.65 -41.30 23.39
CA ARG A 793 -12.08 -40.16 24.12
C ARG A 793 -13.14 -39.41 24.90
N SER A 794 -14.24 -39.06 24.23
CA SER A 794 -15.34 -38.28 24.84
C SER A 794 -16.01 -39.06 25.97
N MET A 795 -16.10 -40.39 25.85
CA MET A 795 -16.60 -41.25 26.92
C MET A 795 -15.65 -41.31 28.12
N GLN A 796 -14.33 -41.36 27.90
CA GLN A 796 -13.34 -41.25 28.98
C GLN A 796 -13.46 -39.90 29.71
N LEU A 797 -13.54 -38.79 28.99
CA LEU A 797 -13.74 -37.45 29.58
C LEU A 797 -15.09 -37.33 30.32
N SER A 798 -16.15 -37.93 29.78
CA SER A 798 -17.47 -37.96 30.45
C SER A 798 -17.41 -38.71 31.77
N ARG A 799 -16.67 -39.83 31.85
CA ARG A 799 -16.47 -40.57 33.10
C ARG A 799 -15.74 -39.71 34.14
N VAL A 800 -14.76 -38.91 33.71
CA VAL A 800 -14.01 -37.99 34.58
C VAL A 800 -14.91 -36.87 35.11
N LEU A 801 -15.73 -36.27 34.23
CA LEU A 801 -16.74 -35.27 34.62
C LEU A 801 -17.71 -35.85 35.67
N MET A 802 -18.27 -37.02 35.42
CA MET A 802 -19.20 -37.69 36.35
C MET A 802 -18.56 -37.99 37.71
N LYS A 803 -17.31 -38.48 37.73
CA LYS A 803 -16.57 -38.73 38.98
C LYS A 803 -16.36 -37.46 39.82
N LYS A 804 -16.35 -36.29 39.19
CA LYS A 804 -16.30 -34.98 39.86
C LYS A 804 -17.66 -34.34 40.14
N GLY A 805 -18.74 -35.00 39.79
CA GLY A 805 -20.10 -34.51 39.97
C GLY A 805 -20.61 -33.61 38.84
N PHE A 806 -19.89 -33.47 37.72
CA PHE A 806 -20.40 -32.73 36.56
C PHE A 806 -21.26 -33.63 35.67
N GLU A 807 -22.20 -33.01 34.95
CA GLU A 807 -23.01 -33.70 33.95
C GLU A 807 -22.13 -34.16 32.76
N PRO A 808 -22.37 -35.36 32.19
CA PRO A 808 -21.59 -35.91 31.09
C PRO A 808 -21.99 -35.26 29.74
N ILE A 809 -21.74 -33.96 29.59
CA ILE A 809 -22.20 -33.14 28.46
C ILE A 809 -21.81 -33.68 27.08
N PHE A 810 -20.69 -34.41 26.96
CA PHE A 810 -20.25 -34.93 25.67
C PHE A 810 -21.17 -36.01 25.12
N LEU A 811 -21.95 -36.69 25.98
CA LEU A 811 -22.91 -37.71 25.56
C LEU A 811 -24.12 -37.13 24.82
N GLU A 812 -24.41 -35.84 25.00
CA GLU A 812 -25.50 -35.13 24.31
C GLU A 812 -25.06 -34.49 22.99
N MET A 813 -23.75 -34.47 22.73
CA MET A 813 -23.14 -33.85 21.56
C MET A 813 -23.00 -34.83 20.40
N ASP A 814 -23.12 -34.34 19.16
CA ASP A 814 -22.73 -35.10 17.98
C ASP A 814 -21.20 -35.24 17.86
N GLU A 815 -20.70 -36.12 16.97
CA GLU A 815 -19.25 -36.36 16.81
C GLU A 815 -18.43 -35.10 16.53
N LYS A 816 -18.98 -34.15 15.76
CA LYS A 816 -18.28 -32.93 15.38
C LYS A 816 -18.19 -31.96 16.56
N GLN A 817 -19.28 -31.85 17.32
CA GLN A 817 -19.34 -31.08 18.56
C GLN A 817 -18.40 -31.70 19.61
N GLN A 818 -18.41 -33.02 19.78
CA GLN A 818 -17.51 -33.75 20.66
C GLN A 818 -16.04 -33.48 20.31
N LEU A 819 -15.68 -33.50 19.02
CA LEU A 819 -14.33 -33.22 18.56
C LEU A 819 -13.86 -31.82 19.01
N ILE A 820 -14.64 -30.78 18.68
CA ILE A 820 -14.31 -29.38 18.95
C ILE A 820 -14.28 -29.08 20.45
N ALA A 821 -15.31 -29.51 21.18
CA ALA A 821 -15.45 -29.23 22.61
C ALA A 821 -14.35 -29.91 23.44
N ALA A 822 -14.11 -31.21 23.21
CA ALA A 822 -13.07 -31.94 23.93
C ALA A 822 -11.66 -31.46 23.55
N ASN A 823 -11.41 -31.05 22.30
CA ASN A 823 -10.15 -30.41 21.90
C ASN A 823 -9.94 -29.09 22.65
N ALA A 824 -10.97 -28.25 22.76
CA ALA A 824 -10.87 -26.98 23.49
C ALA A 824 -10.51 -27.19 24.98
N MET A 825 -11.20 -28.14 25.64
CA MET A 825 -10.91 -28.52 27.03
C MET A 825 -9.45 -28.97 27.20
N LEU A 826 -9.03 -29.97 26.41
CA LEU A 826 -7.70 -30.57 26.56
C LEU A 826 -6.57 -29.62 26.15
N ARG A 827 -6.74 -28.79 25.11
CA ARG A 827 -5.75 -27.77 24.71
C ARG A 827 -5.52 -26.75 25.81
N GLN A 828 -6.60 -26.29 26.48
CA GLN A 828 -6.48 -25.32 27.56
C GLN A 828 -5.75 -25.93 28.75
N MET A 829 -6.08 -27.18 29.10
CA MET A 829 -5.35 -27.91 30.14
C MET A 829 -3.88 -28.10 29.76
N ALA A 830 -3.59 -28.53 28.53
CA ALA A 830 -2.22 -28.78 28.06
C ALA A 830 -1.36 -27.51 28.13
N LYS A 831 -1.91 -26.36 27.68
CA LYS A 831 -1.22 -25.07 27.73
C LYS A 831 -0.88 -24.60 29.14
N ILE A 832 -1.68 -24.96 30.14
CA ILE A 832 -1.41 -24.64 31.55
C ILE A 832 -0.39 -25.61 32.14
N ALA A 833 -0.48 -26.89 31.78
CA ALA A 833 0.45 -27.92 32.26
C ALA A 833 1.87 -27.75 31.69
N ASP A 834 1.96 -27.27 30.45
CA ASP A 834 3.22 -26.91 29.79
C ASP A 834 3.00 -25.85 28.70
N PRO A 835 3.42 -24.59 28.93
CA PRO A 835 3.25 -23.52 27.94
C PRO A 835 4.19 -23.64 26.73
N ASP A 836 5.33 -24.31 26.88
CA ASP A 836 6.43 -24.28 25.92
C ASP A 836 6.47 -25.53 25.03
N ASP A 837 5.99 -26.69 25.52
CA ASP A 837 5.91 -27.93 24.75
C ASP A 837 4.50 -28.53 24.77
N LYS A 838 3.83 -28.46 23.62
CA LYS A 838 2.46 -28.97 23.43
C LYS A 838 2.34 -30.46 23.74
N LEU A 839 3.26 -31.29 23.26
CA LEU A 839 3.19 -32.74 23.43
C LEU A 839 3.35 -33.11 24.92
N GLU A 840 4.29 -32.46 25.59
CA GLU A 840 4.49 -32.60 27.03
C GLU A 840 3.28 -32.12 27.84
N GLY A 841 2.66 -31.01 27.44
CA GLY A 841 1.40 -30.55 28.02
C GLY A 841 0.29 -31.59 27.92
N PHE A 842 0.07 -32.17 26.75
CA PHE A 842 -0.90 -33.25 26.56
C PHE A 842 -0.56 -34.50 27.39
N ARG A 843 0.72 -34.89 27.47
CA ARG A 843 1.17 -36.02 28.29
C ARG A 843 0.87 -35.83 29.78
N LYS A 844 1.20 -34.66 30.32
CA LYS A 844 0.89 -34.32 31.72
C LYS A 844 -0.61 -34.35 31.99
N VAL A 845 -1.42 -33.81 31.08
CA VAL A 845 -2.89 -33.82 31.20
C VAL A 845 -3.46 -35.23 31.17
N ALA A 846 -3.02 -36.07 30.22
CA ALA A 846 -3.48 -37.44 30.13
C ALA A 846 -3.15 -38.23 31.40
N ASN A 847 -1.91 -38.14 31.89
CA ASN A 847 -1.49 -38.77 33.13
C ASN A 847 -2.29 -38.27 34.34
N TYR A 848 -2.48 -36.95 34.45
CA TYR A 848 -3.27 -36.33 35.52
C TYR A 848 -4.73 -36.81 35.53
N ILE A 849 -5.32 -37.06 34.36
CA ILE A 849 -6.68 -37.58 34.23
C ILE A 849 -6.72 -39.09 34.55
N GLU A 850 -5.82 -39.89 33.99
CA GLU A 850 -5.81 -41.34 34.15
C GLU A 850 -5.41 -41.78 35.57
N ALA A 851 -4.48 -41.07 36.20
CA ALA A 851 -4.06 -41.31 37.58
C ALA A 851 -5.09 -40.85 38.63
N GLY A 852 -6.12 -40.10 38.23
CA GLY A 852 -7.14 -39.61 39.15
C GLY A 852 -6.74 -38.39 39.97
N GLU A 853 -5.57 -37.78 39.72
CA GLU A 853 -5.03 -36.63 40.47
C GLU A 853 -5.96 -35.40 40.45
N TYR A 854 -6.80 -35.29 39.41
CA TYR A 854 -7.86 -34.28 39.35
C TYR A 854 -8.80 -34.34 40.56
N LEU A 855 -8.97 -35.50 41.20
CA LEU A 855 -9.77 -35.66 42.41
C LEU A 855 -9.24 -34.83 43.59
N GLU A 856 -7.93 -34.61 43.66
CA GLU A 856 -7.25 -33.89 44.75
C GLU A 856 -6.92 -32.44 44.39
N GLU A 857 -6.42 -32.18 43.17
CA GLU A 857 -6.06 -30.83 42.71
C GLU A 857 -7.00 -30.36 41.58
N ASN A 858 -7.78 -29.30 41.79
CA ASN A 858 -8.82 -28.87 40.83
C ASN A 858 -8.37 -27.85 39.77
N LYS A 859 -7.17 -27.27 39.89
CA LYS A 859 -6.77 -26.09 39.08
C LYS A 859 -6.78 -26.38 37.58
N LEU A 860 -6.14 -27.48 37.17
CA LEU A 860 -6.02 -27.86 35.78
C LEU A 860 -7.36 -28.27 35.18
N PHE A 861 -8.12 -29.10 35.91
CA PHE A 861 -9.45 -29.55 35.51
C PHE A 861 -10.47 -28.41 35.36
N ASN A 862 -10.53 -27.47 36.32
CA ASN A 862 -11.42 -26.31 36.25
C ASN A 862 -11.12 -25.42 35.04
N ALA A 863 -9.85 -25.24 34.69
CA ALA A 863 -9.48 -24.46 33.52
C ALA A 863 -9.94 -25.12 32.20
N GLY A 864 -9.88 -26.46 32.14
CA GLY A 864 -10.46 -27.22 31.03
C GLY A 864 -11.97 -27.04 30.93
N ILE A 865 -12.68 -27.06 32.06
CA ILE A 865 -14.14 -26.85 32.10
C ILE A 865 -14.52 -25.45 31.61
N ASN A 866 -13.80 -24.41 32.04
CA ASN A 866 -14.08 -23.05 31.60
C ASN A 866 -13.93 -22.90 30.08
N ALA A 867 -12.95 -23.59 29.47
CA ALA A 867 -12.76 -23.56 28.02
C ALA A 867 -13.92 -24.17 27.22
N LEU A 868 -14.73 -25.05 27.83
CA LEU A 868 -15.94 -25.59 27.20
C LEU A 868 -17.03 -24.52 27.04
N SER A 869 -17.09 -23.56 27.97
CA SER A 869 -18.12 -22.51 28.00
C SER A 869 -17.90 -21.41 26.94
N ASP A 870 -16.65 -21.14 26.58
CA ASP A 870 -16.29 -20.03 25.69
C ASP A 870 -16.40 -20.34 24.19
N LYS A 871 -16.29 -21.62 23.79
CA LYS A 871 -16.14 -21.99 22.35
C LYS A 871 -17.20 -22.94 21.78
N ALA A 872 -17.90 -23.73 22.60
CA ALA A 872 -18.70 -24.83 22.05
C ALA A 872 -20.20 -24.58 21.95
N LEU A 873 -20.83 -23.77 22.80
CA LEU A 873 -22.25 -23.36 22.73
C LEU A 873 -22.47 -22.29 23.82
N ARG A 874 -23.44 -21.39 23.65
CA ARG A 874 -24.01 -20.62 24.77
C ARG A 874 -24.76 -21.59 25.71
N LEU A 875 -24.02 -22.37 26.50
CA LEU A 875 -24.58 -23.23 27.54
C LEU A 875 -24.60 -22.39 28.82
N GLU A 876 -25.75 -21.75 29.09
CA GLU A 876 -25.92 -20.82 30.21
C GLU A 876 -25.86 -21.47 31.62
N ASN A 877 -25.65 -22.79 31.76
CA ASN A 877 -25.66 -23.45 33.07
C ASN A 877 -24.60 -24.55 33.21
N PHE A 878 -23.37 -24.18 33.58
CA PHE A 878 -22.50 -25.07 34.36
C PHE A 878 -22.83 -24.86 35.84
N THR A 879 -23.93 -25.45 36.33
CA THR A 879 -24.15 -25.54 37.78
C THR A 879 -23.23 -26.60 38.36
N GLN A 880 -22.29 -26.20 39.21
CA GLN A 880 -21.79 -27.11 40.25
C GLN A 880 -23.01 -27.71 40.96
N PRO A 881 -23.12 -29.04 41.11
CA PRO A 881 -24.02 -29.54 42.13
C PRO A 881 -23.53 -28.96 43.45
N ALA A 882 -24.44 -28.36 44.21
CA ALA A 882 -24.17 -27.90 45.55
C ALA A 882 -23.37 -29.00 46.28
N LEU A 883 -22.15 -28.65 46.71
CA LEU A 883 -21.46 -29.40 47.74
C LEU A 883 -22.47 -29.57 48.88
N LEU A 884 -23.00 -30.78 49.03
CA LEU A 884 -23.51 -31.23 50.30
C LEU A 884 -22.29 -31.28 51.21
N GLU A 885 -22.03 -30.16 51.89
CA GLU A 885 -21.16 -30.13 53.06
C GLU A 885 -21.72 -31.12 54.09
N GLY A 886 -21.04 -32.26 54.17
CA GLY A 886 -20.71 -32.92 55.42
C GLY A 886 -19.23 -32.71 55.69
#